data_AF-A0A1F8M6C3-F1
#
_entry.id   AF-A0A1F8M6C3-F1
#
_cell.length_a   1.000
_cell.length_b   1.000
_cell.length_c   1.000
_cell.angle_alpha   90.00
_cell.angle_beta   90.00
_cell.angle_gamma   90.00
#
_symmetry.space_group_name_H-M   'P 1'
#
loop_
_entity.id
_entity.type
_entity.pdbx_description
1 polymer ?
#
loop_
_entity_poly.entity_id
_entity_poly.type
_entity_poly.pdbx_seq_one_letter_code
_entity_poly.pdbx_strand_id
1 'polypeptide(L)'
;MVDTELKQPESSLLTMRRLRMKAESLNRAIVSDIKPYLNEGDKRSFRQLPDSRSGSDLFYIATTCTALMSLVLGDALDDVYEPGRKQDIISMIIDQLMCDPWDSARLPKDNAFTAVIVLRTVAMLFKKGLVSKRKLQRRAKSSGGLRFRNKSLLEIAEDLSANAPESMRVGKYPPNPAIGYWFVDAISDLPFNVTPDKWLRLAEWGSHEFLRQISFISANNHSMMDPIAMAMASCMLARIHKQAETDASIQQGISGKLPSMAELRHGVLTFFDMQSESGIWERYFPLFHYSDVGANYCWCFEVLEAVLNEFDDLVVNDVVLTKLGKTIVWCNEYRLRYRTEESTYCGWNSGGRLSTLSTGMPECWATAIVHAFLIRLRNALSKNMQSTVLEKYGISAVQTGLLKTKRWDDILDSDVLILEKRQSLKETIWSHIVEPLRSGESSFWCSDAKISTRSILLFGPSGTAKTTLVRALAEAIDWPILEITPWEFLNNGIGNIYSRANEVFDDLLDLTGVVILFDEVDALVQSRDVSDKEPRLDVTRQFLTTSMLPRLAKLHDRGKILFFMNTNFKKNFDPAITGPGRFDMLLCVGPPSWNSKKTSLNTLLPVAAQPNWRMAVEKIDGWLRPDQNLMDTLEHSTYAEMKAFLRHILDSSREQTLVGALDEIGSTNFVNEVRTWGNYISLRTGTSIRDDFENDRKASRIQ
;
A
#
# COMPACT_ATOMS: atom_id res chain seq x y z
N MET A 1 30.10 38.65 10.41
CA MET A 1 29.88 37.93 9.15
C MET A 1 29.82 36.47 9.54
N VAL A 2 28.61 35.97 9.75
CA VAL A 2 28.32 34.61 10.20
C VAL A 2 27.92 33.83 8.96
N ASP A 3 28.55 32.67 8.76
CA ASP A 3 28.30 31.73 7.68
C ASP A 3 26.81 31.41 7.56
N THR A 4 26.17 32.03 6.57
CA THR A 4 24.98 31.47 5.92
C THR A 4 25.45 30.36 5.01
N GLU A 5 25.65 29.16 5.57
CA GLU A 5 25.55 27.93 4.79
C GLU A 5 24.19 27.94 4.10
N LEU A 6 24.21 28.10 2.78
CA LEU A 6 23.09 27.87 1.89
C LEU A 6 22.60 26.44 2.11
N LYS A 7 21.64 26.25 3.04
CA LYS A 7 20.85 25.02 3.12
C LYS A 7 20.24 24.80 1.75
N GLN A 8 20.70 23.78 1.03
CA GLN A 8 20.01 23.31 -0.15
C GLN A 8 18.54 23.08 0.20
N PRO A 9 17.59 23.44 -0.68
CA PRO A 9 16.18 23.17 -0.43
C PRO A 9 16.02 21.68 -0.19
N GLU A 10 15.42 21.33 0.95
CA GLU A 10 15.17 19.95 1.32
C GLU A 10 14.28 19.31 0.26
N SER A 11 14.66 18.13 -0.25
CA SER A 11 13.86 17.46 -1.28
C SER A 11 12.45 17.19 -0.75
N SER A 12 11.43 17.34 -1.62
CA SER A 12 10.02 17.12 -1.23
C SER A 12 9.82 15.74 -0.58
N LEU A 13 10.60 14.73 -0.98
CA LEU A 13 10.62 13.39 -0.37
C LEU A 13 11.05 13.39 1.10
N LEU A 14 12.09 14.13 1.47
CA LEU A 14 12.52 14.26 2.87
C LEU A 14 11.46 14.98 3.71
N THR A 15 10.83 16.02 3.17
CA THR A 15 9.70 16.70 3.80
C THR A 15 8.55 15.72 4.04
N MET A 16 8.17 14.92 3.04
CA MET A 16 7.12 13.91 3.17
C MET A 16 7.45 12.87 4.26
N ARG A 17 8.70 12.36 4.30
CA ARG A 17 9.17 11.43 5.36
C ARG A 17 8.98 12.03 6.75
N ARG A 18 9.40 13.28 6.96
CA ARG A 18 9.28 13.96 8.25
C ARG A 18 7.82 14.15 8.66
N LEU A 19 6.96 14.59 7.74
CA LEU A 19 5.54 14.76 8.01
C LEU A 19 4.87 13.42 8.33
N ARG A 20 5.20 12.34 7.60
CA ARG A 20 4.67 11.00 7.85
C ARG A 20 5.03 10.52 9.25
N MET A 21 6.31 10.65 9.64
CA MET A 21 6.76 10.27 10.99
C MET A 21 6.05 11.04 12.10
N LYS A 22 5.85 12.36 11.92
CA LYS A 22 5.13 13.17 12.91
C LYS A 22 3.65 12.80 12.99
N ALA A 23 2.99 12.58 11.85
CA ALA A 23 1.60 12.15 11.80
C ALA A 23 1.42 10.77 12.46
N GLU A 24 2.31 9.82 12.18
CA GLU A 24 2.35 8.50 12.82
C GLU A 24 2.53 8.61 14.34
N SER A 25 3.48 9.44 14.80
CA SER A 25 3.75 9.62 16.22
C SER A 25 2.51 10.09 16.99
N LEU A 26 1.76 11.04 16.43
CA LEU A 26 0.50 11.50 17.04
C LEU A 26 -0.58 10.42 16.96
N ASN A 27 -0.70 9.74 15.82
CA ASN A 27 -1.75 8.76 15.60
C ASN A 27 -1.61 7.48 16.44
N ARG A 28 -0.39 7.12 16.90
CA ARG A 28 -0.20 6.01 17.88
C ARG A 28 -1.06 6.14 19.14
N ALA A 29 -1.47 7.35 19.48
CA ALA A 29 -2.33 7.61 20.64
C ALA A 29 -3.83 7.45 20.37
N ILE A 30 -4.27 7.06 19.17
CA ILE A 30 -5.71 7.00 18.80
C ILE A 30 -6.54 6.19 19.80
N VAL A 31 -6.06 5.01 20.20
CA VAL A 31 -6.75 4.16 21.17
C VAL A 31 -6.79 4.83 22.54
N SER A 32 -5.65 5.33 23.03
CA SER A 32 -5.58 5.98 24.35
C SER A 32 -6.36 7.29 24.44
N ASP A 33 -6.56 7.96 23.30
CA ASP A 33 -7.28 9.23 23.21
C ASP A 33 -8.80 9.01 23.10
N ILE A 34 -9.24 7.96 22.39
CA ILE A 34 -10.66 7.69 22.13
C ILE A 34 -11.29 6.77 23.18
N LYS A 35 -10.59 5.71 23.60
CA LYS A 35 -11.13 4.68 24.51
C LYS A 35 -11.65 5.24 25.85
N PRO A 36 -11.05 6.26 26.49
CA PRO A 36 -11.59 6.85 27.72
C PRO A 36 -13.00 7.44 27.59
N TYR A 37 -13.43 7.77 26.37
CA TYR A 37 -14.78 8.26 26.10
C TYR A 37 -15.81 7.15 25.94
N LEU A 38 -15.39 5.89 25.85
CA LEU A 38 -16.31 4.75 25.73
C LEU A 38 -17.19 4.65 27.00
N ASN A 39 -18.49 4.53 26.82
CA ASN A 39 -19.42 4.36 27.93
C ASN A 39 -19.24 3.00 28.59
N GLU A 40 -18.96 2.99 29.90
CA GLU A 40 -18.68 1.74 30.63
C GLU A 40 -19.90 0.84 30.77
N GLY A 41 -21.10 1.43 30.82
CA GLY A 41 -22.36 0.70 31.00
C GLY A 41 -22.80 -0.10 29.77
N ASP A 42 -22.85 0.53 28.59
CA ASP A 42 -23.32 -0.12 27.35
C ASP A 42 -22.20 -0.66 26.46
N LYS A 43 -20.96 -0.17 26.63
CA LYS A 43 -19.78 -0.37 25.78
C LYS A 43 -20.07 -0.22 24.28
N ARG A 44 -21.06 0.60 23.94
CA ARG A 44 -21.61 0.76 22.58
C ARG A 44 -21.58 2.21 22.10
N SER A 45 -21.49 3.17 23.01
CA SER A 45 -21.52 4.59 22.69
C SER A 45 -20.34 5.34 23.28
N PHE A 46 -20.05 6.51 22.72
CA PHE A 46 -18.99 7.40 23.19
C PHE A 46 -19.58 8.69 23.78
N ARG A 47 -19.03 9.13 24.90
CA ARG A 47 -19.38 10.42 25.54
C ARG A 47 -18.82 11.58 24.73
N GLN A 48 -19.53 12.71 24.76
CA GLN A 48 -19.06 13.93 24.10
C GLN A 48 -17.86 14.55 24.84
N LEU A 49 -17.95 14.69 26.17
CA LEU A 49 -16.96 15.30 27.04
C LEU A 49 -16.59 14.35 28.20
N PRO A 50 -15.40 14.51 28.81
CA PRO A 50 -14.99 13.77 30.02
C PRO A 50 -16.00 13.80 31.17
N ASP A 51 -16.69 14.92 31.36
CA ASP A 51 -17.63 15.19 32.45
C ASP A 51 -19.11 14.98 32.07
N SER A 52 -19.38 14.51 30.84
CA SER A 52 -20.75 14.22 30.41
C SER A 52 -21.35 13.10 31.26
N ARG A 53 -22.60 13.30 31.74
CA ARG A 53 -23.31 12.34 32.61
C ARG A 53 -23.30 10.94 31.99
N SER A 54 -22.87 9.94 32.76
CA SER A 54 -23.01 8.52 32.43
C SER A 54 -24.42 8.05 32.78
N GLY A 55 -25.22 7.74 31.76
CA GLY A 55 -26.54 7.10 31.92
C GLY A 55 -26.83 6.24 30.70
N SER A 56 -27.51 5.10 30.90
CA SER A 56 -27.86 4.12 29.85
C SER A 56 -28.67 4.70 28.69
N ASP A 57 -29.24 5.89 28.86
CA ASP A 57 -30.27 6.44 27.96
C ASP A 57 -29.76 7.58 27.05
N LEU A 58 -28.48 7.96 27.14
CA LEU A 58 -27.89 9.06 26.34
C LEU A 58 -26.91 8.53 25.29
N PHE A 59 -27.43 8.30 24.07
CA PHE A 59 -26.63 7.88 22.92
C PHE A 59 -26.22 9.08 22.05
N TYR A 60 -24.96 9.53 22.17
CA TYR A 60 -24.43 10.63 21.36
C TYR A 60 -24.07 10.16 19.94
N ILE A 61 -25.02 10.24 19.02
CA ILE A 61 -24.92 9.66 17.67
C ILE A 61 -23.73 10.21 16.89
N ALA A 62 -23.64 11.53 16.70
CA ALA A 62 -22.60 12.13 15.89
C ALA A 62 -21.19 11.84 16.44
N THR A 63 -21.04 11.87 17.77
CA THR A 63 -19.78 11.55 18.46
C THR A 63 -19.42 10.08 18.30
N THR A 64 -20.37 9.17 18.53
CA THR A 64 -20.17 7.73 18.40
C THR A 64 -19.80 7.35 16.97
N CYS A 65 -20.53 7.89 15.99
CA CYS A 65 -20.25 7.71 14.56
C CYS A 65 -18.84 8.20 14.19
N THR A 66 -18.43 9.39 14.63
CA THR A 66 -17.11 9.94 14.30
C THR A 66 -15.98 9.15 14.96
N ALA A 67 -16.15 8.75 16.22
CA ALA A 67 -15.22 7.85 16.90
C ALA A 67 -15.07 6.53 16.13
N LEU A 68 -16.17 5.89 15.76
CA LEU A 68 -16.15 4.66 14.95
C LEU A 68 -15.46 4.86 13.61
N MET A 69 -15.76 5.94 12.87
CA MET A 69 -15.10 6.23 11.60
C MET A 69 -13.58 6.34 11.77
N SER A 70 -13.11 7.05 12.80
CA SER A 70 -11.66 7.18 13.06
C SER A 70 -11.00 5.85 13.47
N LEU A 71 -11.67 5.03 14.29
CA LEU A 71 -11.17 3.71 14.69
C LEU A 71 -11.14 2.72 13.53
N VAL A 72 -12.13 2.79 12.62
CA VAL A 72 -12.18 2.01 11.38
C VAL A 72 -11.07 2.45 10.42
N LEU A 73 -10.83 3.75 10.28
CA LEU A 73 -9.74 4.27 9.45
C LEU A 73 -8.37 3.85 9.99
N GLY A 74 -8.21 3.82 11.31
CA GLY A 74 -6.96 3.46 11.98
C GLY A 74 -6.78 1.96 12.22
N ASP A 75 -7.71 1.12 11.76
CA ASP A 75 -7.77 -0.32 12.06
C ASP A 75 -7.62 -0.64 13.57
N ALA A 76 -8.12 0.25 14.43
CA ALA A 76 -7.95 0.25 15.89
C ALA A 76 -9.19 -0.26 16.66
N LEU A 77 -10.16 -0.86 15.95
CA LEU A 77 -11.39 -1.35 16.55
C LEU A 77 -11.15 -2.49 17.56
N ASP A 78 -10.21 -3.42 17.29
CA ASP A 78 -9.90 -4.55 18.18
C ASP A 78 -9.12 -4.14 19.44
N ASP A 79 -8.50 -2.96 19.44
CA ASP A 79 -7.81 -2.43 20.62
C ASP A 79 -8.79 -1.72 21.59
N VAL A 80 -9.89 -1.20 21.02
CA VAL A 80 -10.97 -0.56 21.78
C VAL A 80 -11.99 -1.59 22.26
N TYR A 81 -12.42 -2.49 21.37
CA TYR A 81 -13.38 -3.56 21.63
C TYR A 81 -12.68 -4.90 21.82
N GLU A 82 -13.13 -5.73 22.76
CA GLU A 82 -12.50 -7.04 23.03
C GLU A 82 -12.31 -7.87 21.73
N PRO A 83 -11.13 -8.49 21.52
CA PRO A 83 -10.84 -9.27 20.33
C PRO A 83 -11.91 -10.34 20.04
N GLY A 84 -12.39 -10.39 18.81
CA GLY A 84 -13.44 -11.33 18.37
C GLY A 84 -14.87 -10.88 18.64
N ARG A 85 -15.11 -9.79 19.39
CA ARG A 85 -16.46 -9.23 19.64
C ARG A 85 -16.83 -8.03 18.78
N LYS A 86 -15.90 -7.49 17.97
CA LYS A 86 -16.15 -6.25 17.19
C LYS A 86 -17.37 -6.35 16.27
N GLN A 87 -17.58 -7.47 15.59
CA GLN A 87 -18.70 -7.64 14.66
C GLN A 87 -20.05 -7.62 15.40
N ASP A 88 -20.13 -8.29 16.55
CA ASP A 88 -21.33 -8.30 17.37
C ASP A 88 -21.62 -6.91 17.93
N ILE A 89 -20.60 -6.22 18.45
CA ILE A 89 -20.74 -4.87 19.00
C ILE A 89 -21.17 -3.89 17.90
N ILE A 90 -20.52 -3.90 16.73
CA ILE A 90 -20.91 -3.06 15.59
C ILE A 90 -22.34 -3.35 15.15
N SER A 91 -22.73 -4.62 15.11
CA SER A 91 -24.09 -5.04 14.79
C SER A 91 -25.11 -4.49 15.80
N MET A 92 -24.77 -4.47 17.09
CA MET A 92 -25.60 -3.87 18.15
C MET A 92 -25.65 -2.35 18.05
N ILE A 93 -24.53 -1.69 17.74
CA ILE A 93 -24.48 -0.23 17.55
C ILE A 93 -25.38 0.17 16.38
N ILE A 94 -25.36 -0.57 15.27
CA ILE A 94 -26.25 -0.31 14.13
C ILE A 94 -27.72 -0.48 14.53
N ASP A 95 -28.02 -1.47 15.36
CA ASP A 95 -29.39 -1.67 15.85
C ASP A 95 -29.86 -0.51 16.72
N GLN A 96 -28.97 -0.01 17.56
CA GLN A 96 -29.24 1.17 18.37
C GLN A 96 -29.39 2.42 17.50
N LEU A 97 -28.50 2.63 16.53
CA LEU A 97 -28.60 3.72 15.55
C LEU A 97 -29.93 3.69 14.81
N MET A 98 -30.48 2.52 14.46
CA MET A 98 -31.77 2.48 13.77
C MET A 98 -32.99 2.65 14.70
N CYS A 99 -32.84 2.43 16.00
CA CYS A 99 -33.93 2.48 16.98
C CYS A 99 -34.04 3.82 17.71
N ASP A 100 -32.90 4.42 18.03
CA ASP A 100 -32.81 5.64 18.83
C ASP A 100 -33.14 6.88 17.99
N PRO A 101 -33.77 7.91 18.59
CA PRO A 101 -34.03 9.17 17.90
C PRO A 101 -32.71 9.85 17.48
N TRP A 102 -32.60 10.27 16.22
CA TRP A 102 -31.42 11.02 15.77
C TRP A 102 -31.48 12.47 16.25
N ASP A 103 -31.10 12.67 17.51
CA ASP A 103 -30.98 13.98 18.15
C ASP A 103 -29.50 14.39 18.22
N SER A 104 -29.26 15.67 17.97
CA SER A 104 -27.99 16.36 18.18
C SER A 104 -28.36 17.69 18.82
N ALA A 105 -28.23 17.79 20.15
CA ALA A 105 -28.41 19.00 20.93
C ALA A 105 -29.65 19.84 20.54
N ARG A 106 -30.85 19.23 20.66
CA ARG A 106 -32.18 19.86 20.45
C ARG A 106 -32.48 20.31 19.01
N LEU A 107 -31.68 19.88 18.03
CA LEU A 107 -32.10 19.99 16.63
C LEU A 107 -33.37 19.15 16.40
N PRO A 108 -34.19 19.48 15.38
CA PRO A 108 -35.25 18.58 14.94
C PRO A 108 -34.66 17.18 14.75
N LYS A 109 -35.33 16.18 15.33
CA LYS A 109 -34.94 14.77 15.16
C LYS A 109 -34.86 14.47 13.67
N ASP A 110 -33.87 13.66 13.28
CA ASP A 110 -33.68 13.22 11.89
C ASP A 110 -33.34 14.38 10.93
N ASN A 111 -32.50 15.31 11.38
CA ASN A 111 -31.94 16.36 10.53
C ASN A 111 -30.88 15.80 9.56
N ALA A 112 -30.59 16.57 8.49
CA ALA A 112 -29.67 16.14 7.44
C ALA A 112 -28.26 15.85 7.96
N PHE A 113 -27.77 16.65 8.91
CA PHE A 113 -26.42 16.50 9.49
C PHE A 113 -26.24 15.16 10.19
N THR A 114 -27.13 14.81 11.13
CA THR A 114 -27.04 13.52 11.84
C THR A 114 -27.26 12.35 10.90
N ALA A 115 -28.19 12.48 9.94
CA ALA A 115 -28.50 11.41 9.00
C ALA A 115 -27.30 11.06 8.11
N VAL A 116 -26.64 12.08 7.57
CA VAL A 116 -25.48 11.92 6.71
C VAL A 116 -24.29 11.33 7.46
N ILE A 117 -24.03 11.74 8.71
CA ILE A 117 -22.95 11.16 9.52
C ILE A 117 -23.21 9.67 9.79
N VAL A 118 -24.45 9.28 10.08
CA VAL A 118 -24.82 7.87 10.26
C VAL A 118 -24.63 7.09 8.97
N LEU A 119 -25.14 7.58 7.84
CA LEU A 119 -24.99 6.93 6.54
C LEU A 119 -23.52 6.77 6.17
N ARG A 120 -22.70 7.81 6.37
CA ARG A 120 -21.25 7.80 6.10
C ARG A 120 -20.53 6.74 6.95
N THR A 121 -20.83 6.70 8.25
CA THR A 121 -20.25 5.70 9.16
C THR A 121 -20.59 4.29 8.72
N VAL A 122 -21.86 4.04 8.40
CA VAL A 122 -22.35 2.73 7.97
C VAL A 122 -21.77 2.33 6.62
N ALA A 123 -21.62 3.26 5.68
CA ALA A 123 -20.96 3.03 4.40
C ALA A 123 -19.51 2.57 4.59
N MET A 124 -18.75 3.23 5.47
CA MET A 124 -17.38 2.82 5.82
C MET A 124 -17.33 1.44 6.46
N LEU A 125 -18.24 1.14 7.38
CA LEU A 125 -18.33 -0.19 8.02
C LEU A 125 -18.71 -1.28 7.02
N PHE A 126 -19.61 -0.99 6.07
CA PHE A 126 -19.98 -1.91 4.99
C PHE A 126 -18.79 -2.18 4.06
N LYS A 127 -18.07 -1.13 3.64
CA LYS A 127 -16.87 -1.24 2.80
C LYS A 127 -15.76 -2.07 3.44
N LYS A 128 -15.60 -1.98 4.77
CA LYS A 128 -14.66 -2.80 5.56
C LYS A 128 -15.18 -4.21 5.86
N GLY A 129 -16.33 -4.61 5.33
CA GLY A 129 -16.92 -5.94 5.52
C GLY A 129 -17.43 -6.21 6.94
N LEU A 130 -17.57 -5.18 7.77
CA LEU A 130 -18.03 -5.31 9.16
C LEU A 130 -19.57 -5.36 9.26
N VAL A 131 -20.27 -5.05 8.16
CA VAL A 131 -21.74 -4.99 8.08
C VAL A 131 -22.22 -5.62 6.79
N SER A 132 -23.27 -6.44 6.86
CA SER A 132 -23.85 -7.07 5.66
C SER A 132 -24.94 -6.21 5.02
N LYS A 133 -25.12 -6.36 3.69
CA LYS A 133 -26.21 -5.71 2.95
C LYS A 133 -27.59 -6.00 3.55
N ARG A 134 -27.82 -7.22 4.03
CA ARG A 134 -29.08 -7.64 4.70
C ARG A 134 -29.36 -6.80 5.95
N LYS A 135 -28.32 -6.46 6.72
CA LYS A 135 -28.45 -5.61 7.92
C LYS A 135 -28.91 -4.21 7.53
N LEU A 136 -28.37 -3.64 6.45
CA LEU A 136 -28.70 -2.30 5.96
C LEU A 136 -30.13 -2.17 5.41
N GLN A 137 -30.67 -3.27 4.88
CA GLN A 137 -32.06 -3.37 4.38
C GLN A 137 -33.08 -3.61 5.49
N ARG A 138 -32.63 -3.95 6.70
CA ARG A 138 -33.53 -4.24 7.82
C ARG A 138 -34.19 -2.95 8.29
N ARG A 139 -35.50 -3.01 8.50
CA ARG A 139 -36.26 -1.92 9.11
C ARG A 139 -36.25 -2.09 10.64
N ALA A 140 -35.94 -1.03 11.37
CA ALA A 140 -36.04 -1.05 12.83
C ALA A 140 -37.49 -0.84 13.29
N LYS A 141 -37.90 -1.62 14.30
CA LYS A 141 -39.18 -1.46 15.00
C LYS A 141 -38.98 -0.43 16.12
N SER A 142 -39.34 0.83 15.87
CA SER A 142 -39.22 1.92 16.86
C SER A 142 -40.58 2.37 17.39
N SER A 143 -40.64 2.66 18.70
CA SER A 143 -41.80 3.18 19.44
C SER A 143 -41.75 4.72 19.47
N GLY A 144 -42.43 5.40 18.54
CA GLY A 144 -42.52 6.88 18.52
C GLY A 144 -42.70 7.49 17.13
N GLY A 145 -42.92 8.81 17.05
CA GLY A 145 -43.12 9.57 15.81
C GLY A 145 -41.83 10.18 15.24
N LEU A 146 -40.91 9.36 14.74
CA LEU A 146 -39.65 9.80 14.10
C LEU A 146 -39.79 9.89 12.57
N ARG A 147 -39.03 10.79 11.91
CA ARG A 147 -39.04 11.03 10.44
C ARG A 147 -38.56 9.79 9.66
N PHE A 148 -37.64 9.02 10.22
CA PHE A 148 -37.12 7.79 9.60
C PHE A 148 -37.74 6.49 10.15
N ARG A 149 -38.90 6.59 10.83
CA ARG A 149 -39.62 5.45 11.38
C ARG A 149 -39.90 4.37 10.33
N ASN A 150 -39.64 3.11 10.69
CA ASN A 150 -39.86 1.93 9.84
C ASN A 150 -39.09 1.95 8.51
N LYS A 151 -38.10 2.81 8.33
CA LYS A 151 -37.24 2.82 7.15
C LYS A 151 -35.95 2.07 7.42
N SER A 152 -35.40 1.46 6.38
CA SER A 152 -34.04 0.93 6.39
C SER A 152 -33.02 2.04 6.10
N LEU A 153 -31.74 1.81 6.41
CA LEU A 153 -30.69 2.81 6.13
C LEU A 153 -30.56 3.11 4.63
N LEU A 154 -30.82 2.12 3.77
CA LEU A 154 -30.84 2.33 2.31
C LEU A 154 -32.05 3.16 1.86
N GLU A 155 -33.21 2.99 2.50
CA GLU A 155 -34.40 3.82 2.21
C GLU A 155 -34.19 5.27 2.66
N ILE A 156 -33.48 5.48 3.78
CA ILE A 156 -33.10 6.83 4.23
C ILE A 156 -32.17 7.50 3.22
N ALA A 157 -31.15 6.76 2.73
CA ALA A 157 -30.25 7.27 1.70
C ALA A 157 -31.00 7.61 0.40
N GLU A 158 -31.94 6.74 0.00
CA GLU A 158 -32.80 6.94 -1.18
C GLU A 158 -33.68 8.19 -1.03
N ASP A 159 -34.33 8.40 0.12
CA ASP A 159 -35.14 9.60 0.38
C ASP A 159 -34.32 10.89 0.36
N LEU A 160 -33.12 10.87 0.96
CA LEU A 160 -32.22 12.02 0.95
C LEU A 160 -31.75 12.33 -0.48
N SER A 161 -31.46 11.31 -1.28
CA SER A 161 -31.07 11.49 -2.68
C SER A 161 -32.21 12.05 -3.55
N ALA A 162 -33.46 11.68 -3.25
CA ALA A 162 -34.62 12.09 -4.04
C ALA A 162 -34.84 13.61 -4.04
N ASN A 163 -34.56 14.27 -2.91
CA ASN A 163 -34.78 15.70 -2.71
C ASN A 163 -33.48 16.52 -2.59
N ALA A 164 -32.33 15.96 -2.98
CA ALA A 164 -31.08 16.71 -2.99
C ALA A 164 -31.13 17.85 -4.03
N PRO A 165 -30.56 19.04 -3.74
CA PRO A 165 -29.80 19.39 -2.53
C PRO A 165 -30.64 19.88 -1.33
N GLU A 166 -31.94 20.13 -1.48
CA GLU A 166 -32.80 20.63 -0.39
C GLU A 166 -32.86 19.70 0.83
N SER A 167 -32.66 18.40 0.63
CA SER A 167 -32.51 17.41 1.70
C SER A 167 -31.24 17.59 2.54
N MET A 168 -30.26 18.40 2.11
CA MET A 168 -29.01 18.69 2.83
C MET A 168 -29.12 19.92 3.76
N ARG A 169 -30.32 20.45 3.96
CA ARG A 169 -30.60 21.57 4.86
C ARG A 169 -30.67 21.15 6.32
N VAL A 170 -30.25 22.04 7.21
CA VAL A 170 -30.41 21.86 8.67
C VAL A 170 -31.26 22.98 9.23
N GLY A 171 -32.51 22.69 9.57
CA GLY A 171 -33.46 23.69 10.06
C GLY A 171 -33.67 24.81 9.03
N LYS A 172 -33.33 26.05 9.41
CA LYS A 172 -33.46 27.23 8.53
C LYS A 172 -32.24 27.46 7.63
N TYR A 173 -31.14 26.74 7.87
CA TYR A 173 -29.89 26.91 7.11
C TYR A 173 -30.03 26.30 5.71
N PRO A 174 -29.44 26.95 4.67
CA PRO A 174 -29.48 26.44 3.31
C PRO A 174 -28.67 25.13 3.17
N PRO A 175 -28.80 24.41 2.05
CA PRO A 175 -27.93 23.29 1.73
C PRO A 175 -26.47 23.73 1.80
N ASN A 176 -25.60 22.93 2.42
CA ASN A 176 -24.18 23.23 2.56
C ASN A 176 -23.31 22.14 1.92
N PRO A 177 -22.25 22.51 1.16
CA PRO A 177 -21.35 21.54 0.54
C PRO A 177 -20.69 20.54 1.50
N ALA A 178 -20.47 20.88 2.77
CA ALA A 178 -19.92 19.93 3.74
C ALA A 178 -20.86 18.74 3.97
N ILE A 179 -22.15 19.02 4.17
CA ILE A 179 -23.19 18.00 4.33
C ILE A 179 -23.39 17.23 3.01
N GLY A 180 -23.35 17.96 1.88
CA GLY A 180 -23.39 17.37 0.53
C GLY A 180 -22.25 16.39 0.27
N TYR A 181 -21.01 16.77 0.61
CA TYR A 181 -19.84 15.90 0.47
C TYR A 181 -19.98 14.64 1.29
N TRP A 182 -20.30 14.75 2.59
CA TRP A 182 -20.44 13.56 3.44
C TRP A 182 -21.57 12.64 2.98
N PHE A 183 -22.64 13.20 2.41
CA PHE A 183 -23.70 12.42 1.78
C PHE A 183 -23.21 11.68 0.54
N VAL A 184 -22.53 12.38 -0.37
CA VAL A 184 -21.95 11.81 -1.58
C VAL A 184 -20.91 10.73 -1.24
N ASP A 185 -20.05 10.96 -0.25
CA ASP A 185 -19.10 9.98 0.30
C ASP A 185 -19.83 8.72 0.79
N ALA A 186 -20.95 8.88 1.50
CA ALA A 186 -21.76 7.76 1.97
C ALA A 186 -22.40 6.95 0.84
N ILE A 187 -23.12 7.61 -0.08
CA ILE A 187 -23.88 6.91 -1.13
C ILE A 187 -22.97 6.28 -2.19
N SER A 188 -21.74 6.78 -2.35
CA SER A 188 -20.72 6.16 -3.21
C SER A 188 -20.29 4.76 -2.75
N ASP A 189 -20.36 4.48 -1.44
CA ASP A 189 -19.90 3.22 -0.86
C ASP A 189 -21.06 2.31 -0.40
N LEU A 190 -22.31 2.80 -0.39
CA LEU A 190 -23.48 2.01 -0.01
C LEU A 190 -24.00 1.11 -1.15
N PRO A 191 -24.54 -0.08 -0.84
CA PRO A 191 -24.97 -1.06 -1.84
C PRO A 191 -26.38 -0.79 -2.43
N PHE A 192 -26.63 0.43 -2.91
CA PHE A 192 -27.85 0.80 -3.64
C PHE A 192 -27.54 1.72 -4.83
N ASN A 193 -28.36 1.66 -5.88
CA ASN A 193 -28.13 2.44 -7.09
C ASN A 193 -28.88 3.77 -7.01
N VAL A 194 -28.11 4.86 -7.01
CA VAL A 194 -28.63 6.21 -7.18
C VAL A 194 -28.84 6.45 -8.68
N THR A 195 -30.02 6.93 -9.08
CA THR A 195 -30.33 7.16 -10.50
C THR A 195 -29.49 8.29 -11.10
N PRO A 196 -29.15 8.24 -12.40
CA PRO A 196 -28.36 9.30 -13.06
C PRO A 196 -28.91 10.72 -12.88
N ASP A 197 -30.24 10.90 -12.87
CA ASP A 197 -30.89 12.20 -12.62
C ASP A 197 -30.50 12.80 -11.25
N LYS A 198 -30.44 11.97 -10.21
CA LYS A 198 -30.10 12.43 -8.85
C LYS A 198 -28.64 12.85 -8.76
N TRP A 199 -27.74 12.10 -9.42
CA TRP A 199 -26.34 12.48 -9.55
C TRP A 199 -26.18 13.79 -10.32
N LEU A 200 -26.95 13.98 -11.40
CA LEU A 200 -26.95 15.20 -12.18
C LEU A 200 -27.35 16.42 -11.34
N ARG A 201 -28.41 16.32 -10.54
CA ARG A 201 -28.85 17.41 -9.64
C ARG A 201 -27.79 17.78 -8.60
N LEU A 202 -27.14 16.78 -8.01
CA LEU A 202 -26.03 17.00 -7.06
C LEU A 202 -24.82 17.65 -7.75
N ALA A 203 -24.48 17.21 -8.95
CA ALA A 203 -23.41 17.79 -9.75
C ALA A 203 -23.72 19.25 -10.10
N GLU A 204 -24.89 19.56 -10.64
CA GLU A 204 -25.25 20.95 -11.01
C GLU A 204 -25.25 21.90 -9.81
N TRP A 205 -25.81 21.47 -8.68
CA TRP A 205 -25.78 22.27 -7.45
C TRP A 205 -24.35 22.48 -6.94
N GLY A 206 -23.56 21.41 -6.86
CA GLY A 206 -22.17 21.48 -6.42
C GLY A 206 -21.33 22.39 -7.30
N SER A 207 -21.49 22.26 -8.64
CA SER A 207 -20.80 23.09 -9.63
C SER A 207 -21.15 24.56 -9.46
N HIS A 208 -22.44 24.88 -9.30
CA HIS A 208 -22.88 26.25 -9.07
C HIS A 208 -22.29 26.83 -7.77
N GLU A 209 -22.31 26.06 -6.67
CA GLU A 209 -21.76 26.53 -5.39
C GLU A 209 -20.23 26.69 -5.45
N PHE A 210 -19.51 25.77 -6.08
CA PHE A 210 -18.07 25.89 -6.32
C PHE A 210 -17.73 27.17 -7.10
N LEU A 211 -18.41 27.38 -8.24
CA LEU A 211 -18.20 28.55 -9.10
C LEU A 211 -18.62 29.86 -8.41
N ARG A 212 -19.63 29.82 -7.55
CA ARG A 212 -20.04 30.97 -6.74
C ARG A 212 -18.95 31.36 -5.74
N GLN A 213 -18.40 30.39 -5.01
CA GLN A 213 -17.38 30.67 -3.99
C GLN A 213 -16.05 31.11 -4.60
N ILE A 214 -15.61 30.46 -5.69
CA ILE A 214 -14.38 30.87 -6.38
C ILE A 214 -14.50 32.30 -6.93
N SER A 215 -15.71 32.72 -7.35
CA SER A 215 -15.97 34.08 -7.80
C SER A 215 -15.86 35.09 -6.65
N PHE A 216 -16.42 34.79 -5.47
CA PHE A 216 -16.27 35.66 -4.29
C PHE A 216 -14.81 35.77 -3.83
N ILE A 217 -14.07 34.66 -3.83
CA ILE A 217 -12.66 34.65 -3.45
C ILE A 217 -11.83 35.46 -4.44
N SER A 218 -12.05 35.26 -5.75
CA SER A 218 -11.34 36.01 -6.80
C SER A 218 -11.63 37.51 -6.74
N ALA A 219 -12.83 37.89 -6.29
CA ALA A 219 -13.22 39.28 -6.07
C ALA A 219 -12.73 39.85 -4.72
N ASN A 220 -11.99 39.08 -3.91
CA ASN A 220 -11.60 39.42 -2.54
C ASN A 220 -12.79 39.86 -1.67
N ASN A 221 -13.96 39.24 -1.87
CA ASN A 221 -15.16 39.57 -1.11
C ASN A 221 -15.15 38.84 0.25
N HIS A 222 -14.41 39.38 1.21
CA HIS A 222 -14.25 38.83 2.56
C HIS A 222 -15.59 38.61 3.30
N SER A 223 -16.64 39.35 2.95
CA SER A 223 -17.96 39.24 3.60
C SER A 223 -18.77 38.04 3.15
N MET A 224 -18.56 37.58 1.91
CA MET A 224 -19.38 36.53 1.29
C MET A 224 -18.61 35.27 0.93
N MET A 225 -17.28 35.35 0.86
CA MET A 225 -16.45 34.20 0.53
C MET A 225 -16.50 33.13 1.63
N ASP A 226 -16.53 31.87 1.21
CA ASP A 226 -16.40 30.72 2.09
C ASP A 226 -15.44 29.69 1.45
N PRO A 227 -14.13 29.80 1.72
CA PRO A 227 -13.13 28.84 1.27
C PRO A 227 -13.37 27.42 1.79
N ILE A 228 -14.04 27.26 2.95
CA ILE A 228 -14.39 25.95 3.50
C ILE A 228 -15.46 25.30 2.65
N ALA A 229 -16.54 26.02 2.34
CA ALA A 229 -17.59 25.54 1.44
C ALA A 229 -17.06 25.26 0.04
N MET A 230 -16.15 26.10 -0.48
CA MET A 230 -15.49 25.88 -1.77
C MET A 230 -14.71 24.55 -1.78
N ALA A 231 -13.84 24.31 -0.78
CA ALA A 231 -13.03 23.10 -0.70
C ALA A 231 -13.91 21.84 -0.57
N MET A 232 -14.98 21.90 0.24
CA MET A 232 -15.93 20.78 0.38
C MET A 232 -16.72 20.54 -0.91
N ALA A 233 -17.11 21.59 -1.63
CA ALA A 233 -17.71 21.46 -2.96
C ALA A 233 -16.73 20.81 -3.95
N SER A 234 -15.45 21.21 -3.93
CA SER A 234 -14.42 20.58 -4.76
C SER A 234 -14.28 19.07 -4.47
N CYS A 235 -14.27 18.68 -3.19
CA CYS A 235 -14.22 17.26 -2.79
C CYS A 235 -15.47 16.50 -3.25
N MET A 236 -16.66 17.09 -3.10
CA MET A 236 -17.91 16.48 -3.54
C MET A 236 -17.92 16.23 -5.04
N LEU A 237 -17.53 17.24 -5.83
CA LEU A 237 -17.50 17.14 -7.29
C LEU A 237 -16.41 16.18 -7.78
N ALA A 238 -15.24 16.14 -7.14
CA ALA A 238 -14.19 15.18 -7.46
C ALA A 238 -14.64 13.74 -7.22
N ARG A 239 -15.43 13.50 -6.18
CA ARG A 239 -16.03 12.19 -5.94
C ARG A 239 -17.08 11.83 -6.98
N ILE A 240 -17.91 12.78 -7.40
CA ILE A 240 -18.89 12.55 -8.49
C ILE A 240 -18.16 12.22 -9.80
N HIS A 241 -17.01 12.87 -10.10
CA HIS A 241 -16.15 12.49 -11.22
C HIS A 241 -15.73 11.02 -11.14
N LYS A 242 -15.20 10.57 -10.00
CA LYS A 242 -14.80 9.16 -9.79
C LYS A 242 -15.96 8.19 -10.02
N GLN A 243 -17.17 8.54 -9.58
CA GLN A 243 -18.37 7.71 -9.81
C GLN A 243 -18.76 7.66 -11.30
N ALA A 244 -18.69 8.79 -12.00
CA ALA A 244 -18.97 8.88 -13.43
C ALA A 244 -17.94 8.12 -14.28
N GLU A 245 -16.68 8.02 -13.85
CA GLU A 245 -15.66 7.19 -14.51
C GLU A 245 -15.97 5.70 -14.39
N THR A 246 -16.57 5.27 -13.28
CA THR A 246 -16.93 3.87 -13.04
C THR A 246 -18.27 3.45 -13.63
N ASP A 247 -19.21 4.37 -13.82
CA ASP A 247 -20.56 4.10 -14.34
C ASP A 247 -20.90 5.00 -15.54
N ALA A 248 -20.89 4.40 -16.73
CA ALA A 248 -21.18 5.09 -17.98
C ALA A 248 -22.59 5.73 -18.04
N SER A 249 -23.56 5.22 -17.27
CA SER A 249 -24.91 5.79 -17.23
C SER A 249 -24.96 7.15 -16.52
N ILE A 250 -24.07 7.34 -15.55
CA ILE A 250 -23.87 8.60 -14.84
C ILE A 250 -23.10 9.58 -15.74
N GLN A 251 -22.09 9.08 -16.46
CA GLN A 251 -21.20 9.89 -17.31
C GLN A 251 -21.92 10.67 -18.40
N GLN A 252 -22.85 10.04 -19.13
CA GLN A 252 -23.54 10.65 -20.28
C GLN A 252 -24.29 11.95 -19.94
N GLY A 253 -24.82 12.08 -18.72
CA GLY A 253 -25.57 13.27 -18.29
C GLY A 253 -24.71 14.37 -17.66
N ILE A 254 -23.53 14.03 -17.11
CA ILE A 254 -22.84 14.87 -16.13
C ILE A 254 -21.53 15.49 -16.64
N SER A 255 -20.83 14.86 -17.60
CA SER A 255 -19.51 15.33 -18.06
C SER A 255 -19.49 16.79 -18.53
N GLY A 256 -20.59 17.32 -19.08
CA GLY A 256 -20.70 18.72 -19.51
C GLY A 256 -21.06 19.72 -18.39
N LYS A 257 -21.33 19.24 -17.18
CA LYS A 257 -21.85 20.05 -16.04
C LYS A 257 -20.86 20.17 -14.89
N LEU A 258 -19.85 19.31 -14.85
CA LEU A 258 -18.81 19.34 -13.83
C LEU A 258 -17.67 20.27 -14.24
N PRO A 259 -17.15 21.11 -13.32
CA PRO A 259 -15.83 21.70 -13.47
C PRO A 259 -14.79 20.61 -13.71
N SER A 260 -13.75 20.93 -14.47
CA SER A 260 -12.63 20.03 -14.70
C SER A 260 -11.90 19.71 -13.39
N MET A 261 -11.26 18.54 -13.33
CA MET A 261 -10.41 18.19 -12.18
C MET A 261 -9.28 19.21 -11.95
N ALA A 262 -8.85 19.96 -12.97
CA ALA A 262 -7.87 21.04 -12.83
C ALA A 262 -8.46 22.25 -12.07
N GLU A 263 -9.69 22.67 -12.39
CA GLU A 263 -10.39 23.73 -11.67
C GLU A 263 -10.65 23.33 -10.21
N LEU A 264 -11.09 22.09 -9.97
CA LEU A 264 -11.33 21.59 -8.62
C LEU A 264 -10.04 21.56 -7.78
N ARG A 265 -8.92 21.10 -8.37
CA ARG A 265 -7.59 21.17 -7.73
C ARG A 265 -7.18 22.60 -7.42
N HIS A 266 -7.43 23.53 -8.33
CA HIS A 266 -7.14 24.94 -8.09
C HIS A 266 -7.96 25.48 -6.90
N GLY A 267 -9.24 25.12 -6.78
CA GLY A 267 -10.05 25.45 -5.60
C GLY A 267 -9.43 24.97 -4.28
N VAL A 268 -8.93 23.73 -4.25
CA VAL A 268 -8.26 23.17 -3.06
C VAL A 268 -6.94 23.89 -2.76
N LEU A 269 -6.15 24.23 -3.78
CA LEU A 269 -4.91 25.01 -3.60
C LEU A 269 -5.22 26.40 -3.03
N THR A 270 -6.24 27.08 -3.56
CA THR A 270 -6.72 28.37 -3.03
C THR A 270 -7.18 28.25 -1.58
N PHE A 271 -7.81 27.14 -1.19
CA PHE A 271 -8.08 26.86 0.22
C PHE A 271 -6.80 26.81 1.06
N PHE A 272 -5.74 26.11 0.61
CA PHE A 272 -4.46 26.08 1.33
C PHE A 272 -3.77 27.46 1.44
N ASP A 273 -3.95 28.32 0.45
CA ASP A 273 -3.41 29.68 0.49
C ASP A 273 -4.04 30.51 1.62
N MET A 274 -5.33 30.27 1.92
CA MET A 274 -6.08 30.91 3.00
C MET A 274 -5.76 30.38 4.42
N GLN A 275 -4.77 29.49 4.57
CA GLN A 275 -4.34 29.03 5.90
C GLN A 275 -3.72 30.18 6.69
N SER A 276 -4.17 30.39 7.92
CA SER A 276 -3.61 31.39 8.83
C SER A 276 -2.20 31.01 9.31
N GLU A 277 -1.51 31.96 9.95
CA GLU A 277 -0.17 31.73 10.52
C GLU A 277 -0.16 30.62 11.58
N SER A 278 -1.28 30.41 12.29
CA SER A 278 -1.43 29.37 13.31
C SER A 278 -1.46 27.94 12.75
N GLY A 279 -1.54 27.76 11.43
CA GLY A 279 -1.62 26.44 10.79
C GLY A 279 -3.03 25.86 10.68
N ILE A 280 -4.06 26.61 11.07
CA ILE A 280 -5.47 26.30 10.86
C ILE A 280 -6.19 27.40 10.06
N TRP A 281 -7.44 27.14 9.69
CA TRP A 281 -8.27 28.06 8.90
C TRP A 281 -9.30 28.76 9.77
N GLU A 282 -9.68 29.97 9.35
CA GLU A 282 -10.73 30.74 10.01
C GLU A 282 -12.11 30.08 9.89
N ARG A 283 -13.02 30.48 10.77
CA ARG A 283 -14.43 30.08 10.71
C ARG A 283 -15.16 31.07 9.80
N TYR A 284 -15.79 30.54 8.75
CA TYR A 284 -16.60 31.31 7.81
C TYR A 284 -18.07 31.21 8.18
N PHE A 285 -18.91 30.56 7.37
CA PHE A 285 -20.33 30.44 7.66
C PHE A 285 -20.65 29.20 8.50
N PRO A 286 -21.56 29.31 9.48
CA PRO A 286 -21.98 28.15 10.26
C PRO A 286 -22.89 27.24 9.44
N LEU A 287 -22.73 25.92 9.64
CA LEU A 287 -23.62 24.90 9.10
C LEU A 287 -25.03 25.05 9.68
N PHE A 288 -25.10 25.36 10.98
CA PHE A 288 -26.33 25.60 11.73
C PHE A 288 -26.00 26.17 13.12
N HIS A 289 -27.02 26.47 13.91
CA HIS A 289 -26.85 26.90 15.30
C HIS A 289 -27.64 26.01 16.25
N TYR A 290 -27.01 25.67 17.38
CA TYR A 290 -27.65 25.07 18.54
C TYR A 290 -28.21 26.18 19.45
N SER A 291 -29.42 25.97 19.98
CA SER A 291 -30.09 26.94 20.85
C SER A 291 -29.29 27.32 22.10
N ASP A 292 -28.55 26.36 22.67
CA ASP A 292 -27.88 26.51 23.98
C ASP A 292 -26.34 26.41 23.90
N VAL A 293 -25.80 26.13 22.71
CA VAL A 293 -24.35 25.88 22.50
C VAL A 293 -23.74 26.88 21.51
N GLY A 294 -24.54 27.48 20.62
CA GLY A 294 -24.07 28.45 19.63
C GLY A 294 -23.90 27.86 18.24
N ALA A 295 -23.17 28.60 17.41
CA ALA A 295 -22.94 28.29 16.00
C ALA A 295 -22.04 27.04 15.85
N ASN A 296 -22.45 26.12 14.98
CA ASN A 296 -21.63 24.98 14.57
C ASN A 296 -21.08 25.22 13.16
N TYR A 297 -19.79 24.98 12.97
CA TYR A 297 -19.06 25.22 11.72
C TYR A 297 -18.50 23.91 11.20
N CYS A 298 -18.29 23.82 9.88
CA CYS A 298 -17.45 22.74 9.35
C CYS A 298 -16.01 23.03 9.77
N TRP A 299 -15.44 22.11 10.54
CA TRP A 299 -14.12 22.31 11.12
C TRP A 299 -13.03 22.01 10.09
N CYS A 300 -11.91 22.73 10.14
CA CYS A 300 -10.85 22.60 9.14
C CYS A 300 -10.30 21.17 9.02
N PHE A 301 -10.29 20.37 10.10
CA PHE A 301 -9.88 18.96 10.03
C PHE A 301 -10.87 18.06 9.30
N GLU A 302 -12.16 18.39 9.27
CA GLU A 302 -13.14 17.69 8.42
C GLU A 302 -12.87 17.98 6.94
N VAL A 303 -12.50 19.23 6.62
CA VAL A 303 -12.11 19.63 5.26
C VAL A 303 -10.81 18.96 4.84
N LEU A 304 -9.80 18.94 5.72
CA LEU A 304 -8.53 18.28 5.43
C LEU A 304 -8.70 16.76 5.26
N GLU A 305 -9.55 16.12 6.06
CA GLU A 305 -9.88 14.70 5.88
C GLU A 305 -10.52 14.44 4.52
N ALA A 306 -11.47 15.28 4.10
CA ALA A 306 -12.09 15.22 2.78
C ALA A 306 -11.09 15.48 1.64
N VAL A 307 -10.28 16.54 1.75
CA VAL A 307 -9.27 16.92 0.76
C VAL A 307 -8.24 15.81 0.59
N LEU A 308 -7.75 15.21 1.67
CA LEU A 308 -6.80 14.10 1.58
C LEU A 308 -7.44 12.80 1.07
N ASN A 309 -8.77 12.66 1.16
CA ASN A 309 -9.48 11.53 0.59
C ASN A 309 -9.71 11.69 -0.92
N GLU A 310 -9.89 12.93 -1.39
CA GLU A 310 -10.21 13.20 -2.80
C GLU A 310 -9.02 13.62 -3.67
N PHE A 311 -8.08 14.38 -3.10
CA PHE A 311 -6.95 15.04 -3.77
C PHE A 311 -5.63 14.68 -3.08
N ASP A 312 -5.43 13.39 -2.78
CA ASP A 312 -4.19 12.90 -2.19
C ASP A 312 -2.96 13.18 -3.06
N ASP A 313 -3.15 13.28 -4.37
CA ASP A 313 -2.14 13.64 -5.37
C ASP A 313 -1.52 15.03 -5.14
N LEU A 314 -2.18 15.93 -4.44
CA LEU A 314 -1.62 17.25 -4.10
C LEU A 314 -0.56 17.18 -2.99
N VAL A 315 -0.44 16.06 -2.28
CA VAL A 315 0.55 15.84 -1.20
C VAL A 315 1.93 15.49 -1.76
N VAL A 316 2.33 16.20 -2.81
CA VAL A 316 3.69 16.29 -3.36
C VAL A 316 4.10 17.75 -3.59
N ASN A 317 3.12 18.66 -3.60
CA ASN A 317 3.35 20.09 -3.80
C ASN A 317 3.99 20.71 -2.55
N ASP A 318 5.11 21.41 -2.71
CA ASP A 318 5.88 21.97 -1.59
C ASP A 318 5.08 22.98 -0.75
N VAL A 319 4.19 23.77 -1.37
CA VAL A 319 3.31 24.71 -0.66
C VAL A 319 2.34 23.92 0.22
N VAL A 320 1.68 22.91 -0.34
CA VAL A 320 0.74 22.05 0.40
C VAL A 320 1.45 21.32 1.54
N LEU A 321 2.63 20.74 1.29
CA LEU A 321 3.44 20.07 2.32
C LEU A 321 3.82 21.03 3.45
N THR A 322 4.22 22.26 3.11
CA THR A 322 4.54 23.30 4.11
C THR A 322 3.33 23.63 4.97
N LYS A 323 2.17 23.81 4.35
CA LYS A 323 0.91 24.15 5.04
C LYS A 323 0.43 23.00 5.94
N LEU A 324 0.49 21.75 5.46
CA LEU A 324 0.22 20.55 6.26
C LEU A 324 1.21 20.41 7.43
N GLY A 325 2.47 20.80 7.22
CA GLY A 325 3.48 20.88 8.27
C GLY A 325 3.07 21.80 9.42
N LYS A 326 2.54 22.99 9.12
CA LYS A 326 2.01 23.91 10.14
C LYS A 326 0.82 23.31 10.88
N THR A 327 -0.09 22.62 10.17
CA THR A 327 -1.23 21.94 10.78
C THR A 327 -0.79 20.82 11.73
N ILE A 328 0.23 20.03 11.37
CA ILE A 328 0.78 19.00 12.29
C ILE A 328 1.41 19.64 13.53
N VAL A 329 2.11 20.76 13.38
CA VAL A 329 2.64 21.53 14.53
C VAL A 329 1.49 21.96 15.44
N TRP A 330 0.41 22.52 14.87
CA TRP A 330 -0.79 22.85 15.62
C TRP A 330 -1.37 21.64 16.37
N CYS A 331 -1.50 20.49 15.70
CA CYS A 331 -1.99 19.27 16.37
C CYS A 331 -1.12 18.88 17.56
N ASN A 332 0.20 19.03 17.47
CA ASN A 332 1.10 18.69 18.57
C ASN A 332 1.02 19.70 19.73
N GLU A 333 0.99 21.00 19.43
CA GLU A 333 0.98 22.07 20.44
C GLU A 333 -0.35 22.19 21.18
N TYR A 334 -1.46 21.96 20.48
CA TYR A 334 -2.82 22.12 21.03
C TYR A 334 -3.45 20.80 21.46
N ARG A 335 -2.65 19.73 21.62
CA ARG A 335 -3.12 18.47 22.21
C ARG A 335 -3.26 18.64 23.73
N LEU A 336 -4.50 18.66 24.18
CA LEU A 336 -4.91 18.88 25.56
C LEU A 336 -4.76 17.61 26.39
N ARG A 337 -4.55 17.79 27.69
CA ARG A 337 -4.58 16.73 28.69
C ARG A 337 -5.45 17.18 29.86
N TYR A 338 -6.50 16.42 30.12
CA TYR A 338 -7.47 16.67 31.17
C TYR A 338 -7.59 15.42 32.06
N ARG A 339 -7.68 15.60 33.37
CA ARG A 339 -7.72 14.49 34.34
C ARG A 339 -8.94 14.59 35.22
N THR A 340 -9.70 13.51 35.30
CA THR A 340 -10.76 13.30 36.31
C THR A 340 -10.22 12.40 37.42
N GLU A 341 -11.02 12.15 38.47
CA GLU A 341 -10.66 11.19 39.51
C GLU A 341 -10.47 9.77 38.95
N GLU A 342 -11.23 9.40 37.92
CA GLU A 342 -11.30 8.05 37.37
C GLU A 342 -10.41 7.84 36.13
N SER A 343 -10.15 8.88 35.33
CA SER A 343 -9.53 8.72 34.00
C SER A 343 -8.72 9.93 33.56
N THR A 344 -7.79 9.70 32.63
CA THR A 344 -7.06 10.77 31.92
C THR A 344 -7.54 10.82 30.48
N TYR A 345 -7.91 12.01 30.02
CA TYR A 345 -8.37 12.30 28.68
C TYR A 345 -7.32 13.14 27.97
N CYS A 346 -6.89 12.67 26.81
CA CYS A 346 -5.97 13.39 25.93
C CYS A 346 -6.62 13.55 24.57
N GLY A 347 -6.42 14.70 23.93
CA GLY A 347 -7.01 14.95 22.62
C GLY A 347 -7.13 16.43 22.29
N TRP A 348 -8.12 16.78 21.49
CA TRP A 348 -8.33 18.15 21.00
C TRP A 348 -9.76 18.61 21.29
N ASN A 349 -9.97 19.91 21.25
CA ASN A 349 -11.31 20.48 21.21
C ASN A 349 -11.45 21.36 19.96
N SER A 350 -12.69 21.50 19.48
CA SER A 350 -13.00 22.29 18.29
C SER A 350 -13.15 23.79 18.58
N GLY A 351 -13.14 24.16 19.87
CA GLY A 351 -13.44 25.51 20.36
C GLY A 351 -14.90 25.91 20.21
N GLY A 352 -15.84 24.96 20.15
CA GLY A 352 -17.28 25.22 20.06
C GLY A 352 -17.94 25.63 21.38
N ARG A 353 -17.34 25.29 22.53
CA ARG A 353 -17.85 25.62 23.87
C ARG A 353 -16.84 26.42 24.69
N LEU A 354 -17.24 27.60 25.17
CA LEU A 354 -16.40 28.47 25.99
C LEU A 354 -15.98 27.80 27.31
N SER A 355 -16.87 27.03 27.95
CA SER A 355 -16.54 26.29 29.16
C SER A 355 -15.41 25.29 28.92
N THR A 356 -15.55 24.45 27.89
CA THR A 356 -14.54 23.47 27.47
C THR A 356 -13.19 24.12 27.16
N LEU A 357 -13.20 25.27 26.48
CA LEU A 357 -11.99 26.05 26.21
C LEU A 357 -11.35 26.58 27.50
N SER A 358 -12.14 27.17 28.40
CA SER A 358 -11.64 27.74 29.66
C SER A 358 -11.04 26.68 30.60
N THR A 359 -11.54 25.45 30.55
CA THR A 359 -11.07 24.35 31.39
C THR A 359 -10.03 23.46 30.70
N GLY A 360 -9.63 23.78 29.46
CA GLY A 360 -8.65 22.98 28.70
C GLY A 360 -9.09 21.53 28.45
N MET A 361 -10.39 21.31 28.31
CA MET A 361 -10.98 19.97 28.21
C MET A 361 -11.02 19.49 26.74
N PRO A 362 -10.62 18.24 26.43
CA PRO A 362 -10.75 17.68 25.10
C PRO A 362 -12.17 17.15 24.81
N GLU A 363 -12.53 17.10 23.53
CA GLU A 363 -13.81 16.61 23.01
C GLU A 363 -13.59 15.31 22.20
N CYS A 364 -14.43 14.28 22.42
CA CYS A 364 -14.27 13.01 21.70
C CYS A 364 -14.39 13.19 20.18
N TRP A 365 -15.35 13.99 19.72
CA TRP A 365 -15.60 14.22 18.30
C TRP A 365 -14.42 14.93 17.61
N ALA A 366 -13.93 16.04 18.19
CA ALA A 366 -12.78 16.77 17.68
C ALA A 366 -11.51 15.90 17.69
N THR A 367 -11.34 15.09 18.73
CA THR A 367 -10.22 14.16 18.84
C THR A 367 -10.26 13.08 17.76
N ALA A 368 -11.43 12.49 17.51
CA ALA A 368 -11.62 11.48 16.49
C ALA A 368 -11.34 12.02 15.07
N ILE A 369 -11.80 13.24 14.73
CA ILE A 369 -11.58 13.80 13.40
C ILE A 369 -10.12 14.24 13.17
N VAL A 370 -9.41 14.73 14.20
CA VAL A 370 -7.96 14.97 14.09
C VAL A 370 -7.22 13.66 13.80
N HIS A 371 -7.55 12.58 14.51
CA HIS A 371 -6.98 11.26 14.23
C HIS A 371 -7.31 10.77 12.82
N ALA A 372 -8.55 10.94 12.35
CA ALA A 372 -8.94 10.61 10.97
C ALA A 372 -8.11 11.37 9.93
N PHE A 373 -7.93 12.69 10.11
CA PHE A 373 -7.04 13.51 9.29
C PHE A 373 -5.60 12.97 9.29
N LEU A 374 -5.01 12.69 10.47
CA LEU A 374 -3.64 12.20 10.58
C LEU A 374 -3.45 10.86 9.85
N ILE A 375 -4.44 9.96 9.92
CA ILE A 375 -4.43 8.69 9.19
C ILE A 375 -4.47 8.93 7.69
N ARG A 376 -5.39 9.78 7.20
CA ARG A 376 -5.48 10.12 5.77
C ARG A 376 -4.17 10.74 5.28
N LEU A 377 -3.58 11.62 6.07
CA LEU A 377 -2.32 12.28 5.72
C LEU A 377 -1.18 11.29 5.63
N ARG A 378 -1.03 10.40 6.63
CA ARG A 378 -0.03 9.32 6.61
C ARG A 378 -0.17 8.45 5.35
N ASN A 379 -1.41 8.07 5.01
CA ASN A 379 -1.68 7.20 3.88
C ASN A 379 -1.38 7.91 2.55
N ALA A 380 -1.80 9.16 2.39
CA ALA A 380 -1.49 10.00 1.22
C ALA A 380 0.02 10.20 1.05
N LEU A 381 0.74 10.55 2.13
CA LEU A 381 2.19 10.67 2.14
C LEU A 381 2.86 9.36 1.72
N SER A 382 2.44 8.21 2.28
CA SER A 382 3.03 6.91 1.96
C SER A 382 2.84 6.54 0.48
N LYS A 383 1.64 6.74 -0.05
CA LYS A 383 1.32 6.50 -1.48
C LYS A 383 2.20 7.36 -2.38
N ASN A 384 2.26 8.67 -2.13
CA ASN A 384 3.02 9.58 -2.98
C ASN A 384 4.53 9.40 -2.86
N MET A 385 5.05 9.14 -1.65
CA MET A 385 6.45 8.79 -1.43
C MET A 385 6.83 7.55 -2.24
N GLN A 386 6.00 6.51 -2.22
CA GLN A 386 6.23 5.30 -3.01
C GLN A 386 6.29 5.61 -4.51
N SER A 387 5.32 6.38 -5.04
CA SER A 387 5.34 6.79 -6.46
C SER A 387 6.60 7.57 -6.81
N THR A 388 6.97 8.57 -6.00
CA THR A 388 8.19 9.38 -6.21
C THR A 388 9.46 8.52 -6.18
N VAL A 389 9.54 7.53 -5.28
CA VAL A 389 10.68 6.61 -5.23
C VAL A 389 10.72 5.74 -6.47
N LEU A 390 9.61 5.13 -6.88
CA LEU A 390 9.59 4.27 -8.07
C LEU A 390 9.97 5.05 -9.34
N GLU A 391 9.45 6.27 -9.51
CA GLU A 391 9.81 7.17 -10.61
C GLU A 391 11.30 7.54 -10.60
N LYS A 392 11.88 7.79 -9.41
CA LYS A 392 13.32 8.06 -9.25
C LYS A 392 14.19 6.93 -9.82
N TYR A 393 13.73 5.69 -9.75
CA TYR A 393 14.42 4.52 -10.31
C TYR A 393 13.91 4.10 -11.71
N GLY A 394 13.13 4.95 -12.38
CA GLY A 394 12.66 4.72 -13.74
C GLY A 394 11.50 3.72 -13.88
N ILE A 395 10.87 3.32 -12.77
CA ILE A 395 9.73 2.41 -12.76
C ILE A 395 8.45 3.23 -12.79
N SER A 396 7.74 3.18 -13.91
CA SER A 396 6.40 3.76 -14.03
C SER A 396 5.35 2.68 -13.75
N ALA A 397 4.20 3.07 -13.18
CA ALA A 397 3.04 2.19 -12.95
C ALA A 397 2.54 1.46 -14.22
N VAL A 398 2.94 1.91 -15.41
CA VAL A 398 2.62 1.29 -16.71
C VAL A 398 3.52 0.08 -17.03
N GLN A 399 4.67 -0.07 -16.37
CA GLN A 399 5.68 -1.09 -16.73
C GLN A 399 5.41 -2.50 -16.16
N THR A 400 4.49 -2.66 -15.20
CA THR A 400 4.15 -3.98 -14.62
C THR A 400 3.59 -4.97 -15.65
N GLY A 401 3.12 -4.51 -16.82
CA GLY A 401 2.61 -5.38 -17.89
C GLY A 401 3.45 -5.41 -19.19
N LEU A 402 4.55 -4.66 -19.28
CA LEU A 402 5.28 -4.45 -20.55
C LEU A 402 6.63 -5.15 -20.67
N LEU A 403 7.14 -5.75 -19.59
CA LEU A 403 8.32 -6.57 -19.70
C LEU A 403 7.95 -7.87 -20.43
N LYS A 404 8.56 -8.13 -21.59
CA LYS A 404 8.55 -9.45 -22.25
C LYS A 404 9.39 -10.42 -21.42
N THR A 405 8.93 -10.76 -20.23
CA THR A 405 9.52 -11.75 -19.35
C THR A 405 8.91 -13.12 -19.62
N LYS A 406 9.65 -14.18 -19.26
CA LYS A 406 9.07 -15.52 -19.24
C LYS A 406 8.09 -15.59 -18.06
N ARG A 407 6.90 -16.15 -18.29
CA ARG A 407 5.95 -16.42 -17.22
C ARG A 407 6.55 -17.41 -16.23
N TRP A 408 6.08 -17.38 -14.99
CA TRP A 408 6.50 -18.31 -13.95
C TRP A 408 6.48 -19.77 -14.41
N ASP A 409 5.43 -20.19 -15.11
CA ASP A 409 5.27 -21.57 -15.60
C ASP A 409 6.32 -21.95 -16.67
N ASP A 410 6.81 -20.99 -17.45
CA ASP A 410 7.81 -21.18 -18.51
C ASP A 410 9.26 -21.21 -17.98
N ILE A 411 9.47 -20.88 -16.70
CA ILE A 411 10.77 -21.00 -16.06
C ILE A 411 11.09 -22.48 -15.83
N LEU A 412 12.27 -22.91 -16.32
CA LEU A 412 12.78 -24.24 -16.05
C LEU A 412 13.13 -24.39 -14.58
N ASP A 413 12.75 -25.53 -14.03
CA ASP A 413 12.93 -25.81 -12.63
C ASP A 413 14.32 -26.42 -12.35
N SER A 414 14.83 -26.13 -11.17
CA SER A 414 16.12 -26.61 -10.67
C SER A 414 15.91 -27.27 -9.31
N ASP A 415 16.76 -28.22 -8.96
CA ASP A 415 16.63 -28.92 -7.70
C ASP A 415 17.44 -28.26 -6.60
N VAL A 416 16.78 -27.89 -5.50
CA VAL A 416 17.42 -27.46 -4.25
C VAL A 416 17.55 -28.61 -3.27
N LEU A 417 18.57 -28.56 -2.41
CA LEU A 417 18.81 -29.56 -1.37
C LEU A 417 18.60 -28.92 0.00
N ILE A 418 17.43 -29.13 0.61
CA ILE A 418 17.07 -28.58 1.92
C ILE A 418 16.94 -29.74 2.91
N LEU A 419 17.69 -29.71 4.01
CA LEU A 419 17.72 -30.80 5.01
C LEU A 419 17.99 -32.18 4.35
N GLU A 420 18.94 -32.21 3.41
CA GLU A 420 19.33 -33.39 2.62
C GLU A 420 18.21 -33.97 1.73
N LYS A 421 17.07 -33.28 1.61
CA LYS A 421 15.99 -33.66 0.70
C LYS A 421 16.05 -32.83 -0.57
N ARG A 422 16.00 -33.51 -1.72
CA ARG A 422 15.90 -32.90 -3.04
C ARG A 422 14.46 -32.40 -3.25
N GLN A 423 14.31 -31.13 -3.55
CA GLN A 423 13.03 -30.46 -3.75
C GLN A 423 13.09 -29.55 -4.98
N SER A 424 11.93 -29.30 -5.60
CA SER A 424 11.77 -28.31 -6.66
C SER A 424 12.03 -26.90 -6.13
N LEU A 425 12.90 -26.13 -6.78
CA LEU A 425 13.15 -24.72 -6.45
C LEU A 425 11.86 -23.91 -6.62
N LYS A 426 11.14 -24.11 -7.72
CA LYS A 426 9.89 -23.39 -8.00
C LYS A 426 8.83 -23.68 -6.95
N GLU A 427 8.58 -24.94 -6.61
CA GLU A 427 7.57 -25.30 -5.60
C GLU A 427 7.95 -24.77 -4.21
N THR A 428 9.25 -24.79 -3.87
CA THR A 428 9.74 -24.25 -2.59
C THR A 428 9.45 -22.75 -2.48
N ILE A 429 9.80 -21.96 -3.50
CA ILE A 429 9.53 -20.52 -3.54
C ILE A 429 8.01 -20.25 -3.55
N TRP A 430 7.26 -21.01 -4.34
CA TRP A 430 5.82 -20.84 -4.48
C TRP A 430 5.07 -21.05 -3.15
N SER A 431 5.35 -22.16 -2.48
CA SER A 431 4.72 -22.52 -1.20
C SER A 431 5.08 -21.58 -0.05
N HIS A 432 6.29 -21.04 -0.02
CA HIS A 432 6.75 -20.20 1.09
C HIS A 432 6.49 -18.70 0.88
N ILE A 433 6.22 -18.26 -0.35
CA ILE A 433 6.04 -16.84 -0.69
C ILE A 433 4.66 -16.60 -1.31
N VAL A 434 4.36 -17.24 -2.44
CA VAL A 434 3.16 -16.92 -3.24
C VAL A 434 1.89 -17.36 -2.53
N GLU A 435 1.85 -18.58 -1.99
CA GLU A 435 0.68 -19.09 -1.27
C GLU A 435 0.32 -18.26 -0.03
N PRO A 436 1.26 -17.92 0.88
CA PRO A 436 0.99 -17.03 2.00
C PRO A 436 0.47 -15.66 1.57
N LEU A 437 1.06 -15.06 0.52
CA LEU A 437 0.63 -13.76 0.02
C LEU A 437 -0.81 -13.79 -0.51
N ARG A 438 -1.18 -14.84 -1.26
CA ARG A 438 -2.56 -15.02 -1.79
C ARG A 438 -3.58 -15.30 -0.69
N SER A 439 -3.22 -16.08 0.32
CA SER A 439 -4.13 -16.41 1.43
C SER A 439 -4.41 -15.22 2.37
N GLY A 440 -3.52 -14.20 2.39
CA GLY A 440 -3.63 -13.01 3.25
C GLY A 440 -4.23 -11.76 2.60
N GLU A 441 -4.86 -11.91 1.43
CA GLU A 441 -5.06 -10.88 0.37
C GLU A 441 -5.77 -9.56 0.74
N SER A 442 -6.31 -9.37 1.94
CA SER A 442 -7.02 -8.13 2.30
C SER A 442 -6.40 -7.30 3.41
N SER A 443 -5.50 -7.87 4.24
CA SER A 443 -4.93 -7.14 5.39
C SER A 443 -3.53 -6.57 5.13
N PHE A 444 -2.78 -7.08 4.15
CA PHE A 444 -1.38 -6.69 3.93
C PHE A 444 -1.20 -5.19 3.65
N TRP A 445 -2.06 -4.63 2.80
CA TRP A 445 -2.00 -3.22 2.35
C TRP A 445 -2.51 -2.22 3.39
N CYS A 446 -3.31 -2.67 4.36
CA CYS A 446 -4.01 -1.80 5.32
C CYS A 446 -3.57 -1.97 6.78
N SER A 447 -2.91 -3.07 7.15
CA SER A 447 -2.54 -3.37 8.53
C SER A 447 -1.03 -3.40 8.77
N ASP A 448 -0.60 -3.50 10.03
CA ASP A 448 0.80 -3.77 10.41
C ASP A 448 1.26 -5.20 10.08
N ALA A 449 0.45 -5.99 9.36
CA ALA A 449 0.83 -7.31 8.89
C ALA A 449 2.13 -7.27 8.08
N LYS A 450 3.02 -8.21 8.36
CA LYS A 450 4.29 -8.36 7.67
C LYS A 450 4.27 -9.63 6.83
N ILE A 451 4.99 -9.62 5.71
CA ILE A 451 5.20 -10.81 4.89
C ILE A 451 5.91 -11.88 5.76
N SER A 452 5.56 -13.15 5.66
CA SER A 452 6.21 -14.23 6.43
C SER A 452 7.65 -14.44 5.94
N THR A 453 7.80 -14.74 4.66
CA THR A 453 9.08 -14.96 3.97
C THR A 453 9.38 -13.76 3.08
N ARG A 454 10.37 -12.95 3.45
CA ARG A 454 10.59 -11.59 2.94
C ARG A 454 11.87 -11.44 2.16
N SER A 455 12.81 -12.35 2.39
CA SER A 455 14.21 -12.14 2.03
C SER A 455 14.83 -13.45 1.55
N ILE A 456 15.29 -13.46 0.30
CA ILE A 456 15.88 -14.64 -0.31
C ILE A 456 17.25 -14.31 -0.91
N LEU A 457 18.26 -15.08 -0.53
CA LEU A 457 19.57 -15.08 -1.17
C LEU A 457 19.62 -16.21 -2.19
N LEU A 458 19.67 -15.85 -3.47
CA LEU A 458 19.88 -16.79 -4.57
C LEU A 458 21.36 -16.80 -4.93
N PHE A 459 21.99 -17.95 -4.80
CA PHE A 459 23.40 -18.13 -5.13
C PHE A 459 23.61 -19.34 -6.04
N GLY A 460 24.71 -19.38 -6.77
CA GLY A 460 25.04 -20.50 -7.64
C GLY A 460 25.75 -20.05 -8.91
N PRO A 461 26.05 -20.98 -9.84
CA PRO A 461 26.82 -20.69 -11.05
C PRO A 461 26.19 -19.60 -11.92
N SER A 462 27.01 -18.90 -12.72
CA SER A 462 26.51 -17.97 -13.72
C SER A 462 25.65 -18.70 -14.77
N GLY A 463 24.59 -18.05 -15.27
CA GLY A 463 23.74 -18.64 -16.32
C GLY A 463 22.64 -19.59 -15.81
N THR A 464 22.41 -19.68 -14.50
CA THR A 464 21.32 -20.47 -13.89
C THR A 464 19.98 -19.72 -13.76
N ALA A 465 19.81 -18.63 -14.51
CA ALA A 465 18.56 -17.86 -14.62
C ALA A 465 18.02 -17.22 -13.32
N LYS A 466 18.88 -16.95 -12.32
CA LYS A 466 18.53 -16.30 -11.03
C LYS A 466 17.72 -14.99 -11.21
N THR A 467 18.23 -14.06 -12.01
CA THR A 467 17.56 -12.77 -12.32
C THR A 467 16.20 -12.99 -13.00
N THR A 468 16.13 -13.93 -13.95
CA THR A 468 14.90 -14.26 -14.67
C THR A 468 13.83 -14.87 -13.75
N LEU A 469 14.24 -15.70 -12.79
CA LEU A 469 13.35 -16.32 -11.79
C LEU A 469 12.66 -15.25 -10.94
N VAL A 470 13.41 -14.25 -10.45
CA VAL A 470 12.87 -13.16 -9.62
C VAL A 470 11.89 -12.29 -10.42
N ARG A 471 12.24 -11.95 -11.67
CA ARG A 471 11.34 -11.20 -12.57
C ARG A 471 10.03 -11.96 -12.82
N ALA A 472 10.10 -13.27 -13.09
CA ALA A 472 8.93 -14.10 -13.31
C ALA A 472 8.06 -14.25 -12.05
N LEU A 473 8.67 -14.25 -10.85
CA LEU A 473 7.95 -14.26 -9.59
C LEU A 473 7.18 -12.95 -9.37
N ALA A 474 7.83 -11.80 -9.60
CA ALA A 474 7.21 -10.49 -9.48
C ALA A 474 5.97 -10.37 -10.38
N GLU A 475 6.07 -10.84 -11.62
CA GLU A 475 4.94 -10.93 -12.57
C GLU A 475 3.82 -11.87 -12.04
N ALA A 476 4.17 -13.01 -11.44
CA ALA A 476 3.19 -13.98 -10.93
C ALA A 476 2.40 -13.51 -9.69
N ILE A 477 2.96 -12.56 -8.93
CA ILE A 477 2.31 -11.92 -7.78
C ILE A 477 1.76 -10.52 -8.09
N ASP A 478 1.90 -10.06 -9.34
CA ASP A 478 1.48 -8.72 -9.81
C ASP A 478 2.11 -7.56 -9.02
N TRP A 479 3.38 -7.70 -8.65
CA TRP A 479 4.12 -6.65 -7.92
C TRP A 479 5.17 -6.01 -8.84
N PRO A 480 5.40 -4.69 -8.73
CA PRO A 480 6.51 -4.05 -9.42
C PRO A 480 7.85 -4.61 -8.94
N ILE A 481 8.82 -4.67 -9.85
CA ILE A 481 10.20 -5.07 -9.55
C ILE A 481 11.15 -3.89 -9.67
N LEU A 482 11.95 -3.67 -8.61
CA LEU A 482 13.02 -2.68 -8.55
C LEU A 482 14.38 -3.38 -8.50
N GLU A 483 15.17 -3.21 -9.56
CA GLU A 483 16.50 -3.77 -9.66
C GLU A 483 17.55 -2.76 -9.21
N ILE A 484 18.29 -3.12 -8.16
CA ILE A 484 19.37 -2.32 -7.58
C ILE A 484 20.69 -2.94 -8.02
N THR A 485 21.44 -2.18 -8.82
CA THR A 485 22.77 -2.56 -9.33
C THR A 485 23.86 -1.78 -8.59
N PRO A 486 25.15 -2.19 -8.69
CA PRO A 486 26.25 -1.45 -8.05
C PRO A 486 26.34 0.04 -8.44
N TRP A 487 25.92 0.38 -9.66
CA TRP A 487 25.94 1.75 -10.17
C TRP A 487 25.13 2.72 -9.31
N GLU A 488 24.02 2.25 -8.72
CA GLU A 488 23.18 3.09 -7.89
C GLU A 488 23.88 3.60 -6.62
N PHE A 489 24.92 2.91 -6.18
CA PHE A 489 25.74 3.32 -5.04
C PHE A 489 26.93 4.19 -5.45
N LEU A 490 27.37 4.14 -6.71
CA LEU A 490 28.63 4.72 -7.17
C LEU A 490 28.49 6.07 -7.92
N ASN A 491 27.28 6.43 -8.36
CA ASN A 491 27.02 7.57 -9.27
C ASN A 491 27.57 8.95 -8.81
N ASN A 492 27.89 9.15 -7.53
CA ASN A 492 28.40 10.43 -6.98
C ASN A 492 29.86 10.36 -6.48
N GLY A 493 30.62 9.35 -6.94
CA GLY A 493 32.02 9.15 -6.56
C GLY A 493 32.21 8.47 -5.21
N ILE A 494 33.41 7.93 -4.99
CA ILE A 494 33.73 7.03 -3.87
C ILE A 494 33.52 7.68 -2.49
N GLY A 495 33.75 8.99 -2.39
CA GLY A 495 33.61 9.74 -1.13
C GLY A 495 32.17 9.84 -0.61
N ASN A 496 31.17 9.75 -1.49
CA ASN A 496 29.75 9.91 -1.14
C ASN A 496 28.97 8.60 -1.11
N ILE A 497 29.63 7.45 -1.32
CA ILE A 497 28.97 6.13 -1.37
C ILE A 497 28.13 5.87 -0.12
N TYR A 498 28.57 6.28 1.07
CA TYR A 498 27.82 6.05 2.31
C TYR A 498 26.51 6.84 2.37
N SER A 499 26.55 8.13 2.00
CA SER A 499 25.35 8.95 1.91
C SER A 499 24.40 8.38 0.89
N ARG A 500 24.92 7.98 -0.27
CA ARG A 500 24.13 7.38 -1.34
C ARG A 500 23.51 6.05 -0.91
N ALA A 501 24.26 5.18 -0.23
CA ALA A 501 23.73 3.94 0.32
C ALA A 501 22.62 4.22 1.34
N ASN A 502 22.78 5.21 2.23
CA ASN A 502 21.69 5.61 3.14
C ASN A 502 20.45 6.06 2.36
N GLU A 503 20.62 6.94 1.37
CA GLU A 503 19.51 7.40 0.54
C GLU A 503 18.79 6.26 -0.16
N VAL A 504 19.53 5.33 -0.79
CA VAL A 504 18.97 4.17 -1.46
C VAL A 504 18.16 3.34 -0.46
N PHE A 505 18.73 2.97 0.68
CA PHE A 505 18.01 2.16 1.66
C PHE A 505 16.82 2.88 2.31
N ASP A 506 16.90 4.20 2.53
CA ASP A 506 15.77 4.99 3.01
C ASP A 506 14.64 5.05 1.95
N ASP A 507 14.99 5.13 0.66
CA ASP A 507 14.02 5.01 -0.43
C ASP A 507 13.39 3.62 -0.44
N LEU A 508 14.20 2.55 -0.34
CA LEU A 508 13.71 1.18 -0.31
C LEU A 508 12.80 0.92 0.89
N LEU A 509 13.12 1.54 2.03
CA LEU A 509 12.24 1.48 3.19
C LEU A 509 10.88 2.05 2.82
N ASP A 510 10.77 3.19 2.14
CA ASP A 510 9.48 3.81 1.85
C ASP A 510 8.52 2.99 0.97
N LEU A 511 9.00 1.95 0.31
CA LEU A 511 8.21 1.07 -0.55
C LEU A 511 7.37 0.06 0.24
N THR A 512 6.22 -0.31 -0.32
CA THR A 512 5.34 -1.39 0.16
C THR A 512 4.81 -2.17 -1.04
N GLY A 513 4.85 -3.51 -0.96
CA GLY A 513 4.37 -4.37 -2.04
C GLY A 513 5.21 -4.30 -3.32
N VAL A 514 6.54 -4.24 -3.17
CA VAL A 514 7.50 -4.18 -4.26
C VAL A 514 8.48 -5.34 -4.12
N VAL A 515 8.88 -5.96 -5.23
CA VAL A 515 9.99 -6.91 -5.28
C VAL A 515 11.29 -6.14 -5.53
N ILE A 516 12.23 -6.18 -4.59
CA ILE A 516 13.55 -5.58 -4.76
C ILE A 516 14.52 -6.67 -5.17
N LEU A 517 15.26 -6.47 -6.26
CA LEU A 517 16.32 -7.35 -6.68
C LEU A 517 17.66 -6.63 -6.55
N PHE A 518 18.48 -7.04 -5.58
CA PHE A 518 19.87 -6.67 -5.53
C PHE A 518 20.68 -7.60 -6.45
N ASP A 519 20.98 -7.14 -7.67
CA ASP A 519 21.72 -7.92 -8.66
C ASP A 519 23.18 -7.44 -8.76
N GLU A 520 24.12 -8.37 -8.84
CA GLU A 520 25.57 -8.11 -8.93
C GLU A 520 26.14 -7.18 -7.84
N VAL A 521 25.43 -7.01 -6.72
CA VAL A 521 25.89 -6.19 -5.58
C VAL A 521 26.95 -6.89 -4.73
N ASP A 522 27.30 -8.14 -5.04
CA ASP A 522 28.30 -8.92 -4.31
C ASP A 522 29.71 -8.30 -4.39
N ALA A 523 30.02 -7.54 -5.45
CA ALA A 523 31.22 -6.71 -5.54
C ALA A 523 31.33 -5.65 -4.41
N LEU A 524 30.21 -5.27 -3.81
CA LEU A 524 30.13 -4.31 -2.70
C LEU A 524 30.15 -4.98 -1.31
N VAL A 525 30.12 -6.32 -1.27
CA VAL A 525 29.79 -7.13 -0.08
C VAL A 525 30.83 -8.25 0.16
N GLN A 526 32.08 -8.05 -0.28
CA GLN A 526 33.13 -9.06 -0.18
C GLN A 526 33.60 -9.32 1.27
N SER A 527 34.12 -10.53 1.51
CA SER A 527 34.65 -10.99 2.79
C SER A 527 35.85 -10.17 3.25
N ARG A 528 36.07 -10.15 4.58
CA ARG A 528 37.09 -9.33 5.26
C ARG A 528 38.52 -9.82 5.08
N ASP A 529 38.73 -10.82 4.22
CA ASP A 529 40.04 -11.46 4.08
C ASP A 529 40.94 -10.57 3.23
N VAL A 530 41.89 -9.95 3.93
CA VAL A 530 42.88 -8.99 3.44
C VAL A 530 43.63 -9.59 2.25
N SER A 531 43.46 -9.01 1.05
CA SER A 531 44.38 -9.26 -0.04
C SER A 531 45.39 -8.11 -0.07
N ASP A 532 46.67 -8.39 0.15
CA ASP A 532 47.75 -7.39 0.26
C ASP A 532 48.00 -6.57 -1.03
N LYS A 533 47.14 -6.65 -2.05
CA LYS A 533 47.38 -6.09 -3.38
C LYS A 533 46.76 -4.71 -3.61
N GLU A 534 45.68 -4.30 -2.92
CA GLU A 534 45.07 -2.96 -3.07
C GLU A 534 44.42 -2.39 -1.78
N PRO A 535 45.19 -1.75 -0.87
CA PRO A 535 44.70 -1.36 0.46
C PRO A 535 43.60 -0.29 0.48
N ARG A 536 43.42 0.52 -0.58
CA ARG A 536 42.38 1.58 -0.61
C ARG A 536 40.99 1.06 -1.04
N LEU A 537 40.93 0.07 -1.94
CA LEU A 537 39.67 -0.57 -2.34
C LEU A 537 39.15 -1.51 -1.25
N ASP A 538 40.05 -2.20 -0.55
CA ASP A 538 39.69 -3.16 0.51
C ASP A 538 39.04 -2.51 1.73
N VAL A 539 39.53 -1.34 2.16
CA VAL A 539 38.88 -0.55 3.23
C VAL A 539 37.48 -0.10 2.80
N THR A 540 37.30 0.30 1.54
CA THR A 540 35.99 0.73 1.05
C THR A 540 34.99 -0.43 1.02
N ARG A 541 35.41 -1.62 0.54
CA ARG A 541 34.58 -2.85 0.50
C ARG A 541 34.21 -3.35 1.89
N GLN A 542 35.18 -3.43 2.80
CA GLN A 542 34.97 -3.92 4.17
C GLN A 542 34.01 -3.01 4.96
N PHE A 543 34.15 -1.69 4.83
CA PHE A 543 33.28 -0.73 5.50
C PHE A 543 31.87 -0.68 4.87
N LEU A 544 31.75 -0.91 3.55
CA LEU A 544 30.45 -1.03 2.88
C LEU A 544 29.66 -2.24 3.38
N THR A 545 30.28 -3.43 3.45
CA THR A 545 29.67 -4.63 4.04
C THR A 545 29.15 -4.38 5.45
N THR A 546 29.97 -3.73 6.30
CA THR A 546 29.61 -3.43 7.69
C THR A 546 28.42 -2.46 7.80
N SER A 547 28.31 -1.51 6.87
CA SER A 547 27.21 -0.55 6.83
C SER A 547 25.93 -1.10 6.18
N MET A 548 26.03 -2.04 5.23
CA MET A 548 24.90 -2.67 4.55
C MET A 548 24.12 -3.63 5.47
N LEU A 549 24.83 -4.35 6.33
CA LEU A 549 24.28 -5.38 7.22
C LEU A 549 23.12 -4.90 8.12
N PRO A 550 23.26 -3.79 8.89
CA PRO A 550 22.15 -3.24 9.66
C PRO A 550 20.97 -2.76 8.80
N ARG A 551 21.25 -2.30 7.57
CA ARG A 551 20.21 -1.78 6.67
C ARG A 551 19.37 -2.91 6.08
N LEU A 552 19.98 -4.03 5.71
CA LEU A 552 19.27 -5.25 5.31
C LEU A 552 18.40 -5.79 6.44
N ALA A 553 18.92 -5.80 7.68
CA ALA A 553 18.11 -6.17 8.85
C ALA A 553 16.91 -5.21 9.05
N LYS A 554 17.11 -3.90 8.88
CA LYS A 554 16.02 -2.92 8.96
C LYS A 554 14.96 -3.11 7.87
N LEU A 555 15.37 -3.43 6.64
CA LEU A 555 14.46 -3.79 5.54
C LEU A 555 13.66 -5.07 5.86
N HIS A 556 14.35 -6.09 6.35
CA HIS A 556 13.76 -7.35 6.80
C HIS A 556 12.72 -7.12 7.90
N ASP A 557 13.09 -6.40 8.96
CA ASP A 557 12.25 -6.11 10.12
C ASP A 557 10.98 -5.34 9.73
N ARG A 558 11.08 -4.42 8.76
CA ARG A 558 9.92 -3.68 8.24
C ARG A 558 8.89 -4.62 7.61
N GLY A 559 9.33 -5.59 6.82
CA GLY A 559 8.48 -6.67 6.31
C GLY A 559 7.33 -6.25 5.40
N LYS A 560 7.52 -5.14 4.68
CA LYS A 560 6.56 -4.57 3.72
C LYS A 560 6.95 -4.79 2.26
N ILE A 561 8.14 -5.33 2.01
CA ILE A 561 8.70 -5.62 0.69
C ILE A 561 9.20 -7.05 0.64
N LEU A 562 9.30 -7.60 -0.56
CA LEU A 562 10.01 -8.84 -0.83
C LEU A 562 11.36 -8.47 -1.46
N PHE A 563 12.48 -8.93 -0.92
CA PHE A 563 13.78 -8.67 -1.53
C PHE A 563 14.59 -9.92 -1.81
N PHE A 564 15.24 -9.90 -2.96
CA PHE A 564 16.15 -10.91 -3.45
C PHE A 564 17.55 -10.34 -3.54
N MET A 565 18.53 -11.17 -3.26
CA MET A 565 19.91 -10.88 -3.59
C MET A 565 20.47 -12.01 -4.42
N ASN A 566 21.01 -11.66 -5.59
CA ASN A 566 21.65 -12.62 -6.48
C ASN A 566 23.16 -12.53 -6.32
N THR A 567 23.83 -13.67 -6.17
CA THR A 567 25.30 -13.74 -6.22
C THR A 567 25.76 -14.97 -6.99
N ASN A 568 26.93 -14.84 -7.63
CA ASN A 568 27.60 -15.97 -8.27
C ASN A 568 28.64 -16.65 -7.34
N PHE A 569 29.02 -16.02 -6.22
CA PHE A 569 30.14 -16.45 -5.40
C PHE A 569 29.77 -16.49 -3.90
N LYS A 570 29.31 -17.63 -3.40
CA LYS A 570 29.03 -17.77 -1.96
C LYS A 570 30.29 -17.72 -1.08
N LYS A 571 31.45 -18.17 -1.59
CA LYS A 571 32.73 -18.15 -0.84
C LYS A 571 33.17 -16.76 -0.37
N ASN A 572 32.76 -15.71 -1.10
CA ASN A 572 33.16 -14.33 -0.81
C ASN A 572 32.15 -13.59 0.09
N PHE A 573 31.09 -14.27 0.55
CA PHE A 573 30.04 -13.66 1.33
C PHE A 573 30.36 -13.72 2.83
N ASP A 574 30.36 -12.57 3.51
CA ASP A 574 30.53 -12.53 4.97
C ASP A 574 29.45 -13.41 5.64
N PRO A 575 29.83 -14.43 6.46
CA PRO A 575 28.88 -15.29 7.16
C PRO A 575 27.85 -14.51 7.98
N ALA A 576 28.19 -13.31 8.44
CA ALA A 576 27.27 -12.42 9.12
C ALA A 576 26.04 -12.12 8.24
N ILE A 577 26.19 -11.89 6.94
CA ILE A 577 25.05 -11.54 6.07
C ILE A 577 24.04 -12.68 6.00
N THR A 578 24.53 -13.92 5.99
CA THR A 578 23.71 -15.14 5.97
C THR A 578 23.12 -15.53 7.33
N GLY A 579 23.32 -14.69 8.35
CA GLY A 579 22.83 -14.92 9.70
C GLY A 579 21.32 -14.71 9.84
N PRO A 580 20.71 -15.26 10.92
CA PRO A 580 19.28 -15.09 11.22
C PRO A 580 18.84 -13.63 11.25
N GLY A 581 17.62 -13.36 10.74
CA GLY A 581 17.01 -12.01 10.73
C GLY A 581 17.45 -11.11 9.57
N ARG A 582 18.07 -11.67 8.53
CA ARG A 582 18.49 -10.94 7.32
C ARG A 582 18.00 -11.60 6.04
N PHE A 583 18.16 -12.91 5.93
CA PHE A 583 17.67 -13.74 4.83
C PHE A 583 16.91 -14.94 5.38
N ASP A 584 15.63 -15.04 5.04
CA ASP A 584 14.74 -16.14 5.46
C ASP A 584 15.05 -17.41 4.67
N MET A 585 15.50 -17.27 3.42
CA MET A 585 15.87 -18.40 2.57
C MET A 585 17.23 -18.19 1.91
N LEU A 586 18.01 -19.24 1.91
CA LEU A 586 19.26 -19.34 1.17
C LEU A 586 19.12 -20.50 0.19
N LEU A 587 19.07 -20.20 -1.10
CA LEU A 587 18.79 -21.20 -2.12
C LEU A 587 19.92 -21.25 -3.16
N CYS A 588 20.57 -22.40 -3.27
CA CYS A 588 21.53 -22.67 -4.34
C CYS A 588 20.77 -22.98 -5.64
N VAL A 589 20.79 -22.04 -6.58
CA VAL A 589 20.18 -22.18 -7.91
C VAL A 589 21.19 -22.85 -8.84
N GLY A 590 21.01 -24.15 -9.00
CA GLY A 590 21.76 -24.98 -9.94
C GLY A 590 21.25 -24.89 -11.38
N PRO A 591 21.88 -25.65 -12.29
CA PRO A 591 21.34 -25.88 -13.62
C PRO A 591 19.96 -26.57 -13.55
N PRO A 592 19.10 -26.39 -14.57
CA PRO A 592 17.80 -27.04 -14.58
C PRO A 592 17.89 -28.56 -14.55
N SER A 593 16.94 -29.20 -13.87
CA SER A 593 16.91 -30.66 -13.76
C SER A 593 16.73 -31.30 -15.14
N TRP A 594 17.25 -32.52 -15.32
CA TRP A 594 17.06 -33.24 -16.58
C TRP A 594 15.56 -33.41 -16.91
N ASN A 595 14.73 -33.70 -15.90
CA ASN A 595 13.29 -33.79 -16.08
C ASN A 595 12.67 -32.46 -16.54
N SER A 596 13.12 -31.32 -16.02
CA SER A 596 12.65 -30.01 -16.50
C SER A 596 13.10 -29.74 -17.95
N LYS A 597 14.36 -30.06 -18.29
CA LYS A 597 14.89 -29.95 -19.65
C LYS A 597 14.12 -30.80 -20.65
N LYS A 598 13.71 -32.02 -20.28
CA LYS A 598 12.84 -32.87 -21.11
C LYS A 598 11.54 -32.16 -21.42
N THR A 599 10.81 -31.73 -20.40
CA THR A 599 9.46 -31.15 -20.55
C THR A 599 9.45 -29.88 -21.39
N SER A 600 10.57 -29.17 -21.44
CA SER A 600 10.70 -27.89 -22.15
C SER A 600 11.73 -27.93 -23.28
N LEU A 601 12.06 -29.12 -23.81
CA LEU A 601 13.06 -29.27 -24.87
C LEU A 601 12.69 -28.48 -26.13
N ASN A 602 11.40 -28.40 -26.47
CA ASN A 602 10.91 -27.57 -27.57
C ASN A 602 11.28 -26.09 -27.44
N THR A 603 11.29 -25.54 -26.23
CA THR A 603 11.65 -24.13 -25.97
C THR A 603 13.15 -23.88 -26.16
N LEU A 604 13.97 -24.93 -26.14
CA LEU A 604 15.41 -24.85 -26.42
C LEU A 604 15.70 -24.86 -27.92
N LEU A 605 14.80 -25.41 -28.73
CA LEU A 605 14.99 -25.66 -30.16
C LEU A 605 14.47 -24.51 -31.03
N PRO A 606 15.15 -24.23 -32.18
CA PRO A 606 14.57 -23.40 -33.24
C PRO A 606 13.22 -23.96 -33.70
N VAL A 607 12.29 -23.09 -34.12
CA VAL A 607 10.92 -23.48 -34.53
C VAL A 607 10.92 -24.61 -35.58
N ALA A 608 11.81 -24.55 -36.57
CA ALA A 608 11.95 -25.58 -37.60
C ALA A 608 12.33 -26.96 -37.04
N ALA A 609 13.03 -27.01 -35.90
CA ALA A 609 13.51 -28.22 -35.26
C ALA A 609 12.57 -28.78 -34.18
N GLN A 610 11.47 -28.08 -33.87
CA GLN A 610 10.50 -28.48 -32.85
C GLN A 610 9.55 -29.65 -33.22
N PRO A 611 9.21 -29.95 -34.49
CA PRO A 611 8.32 -31.06 -34.80
C PRO A 611 8.82 -32.38 -34.19
N ASN A 612 7.92 -33.15 -33.57
CA ASN A 612 8.20 -34.45 -32.95
C ASN A 612 9.29 -34.44 -31.85
N TRP A 613 9.59 -33.30 -31.24
CA TRP A 613 10.63 -33.18 -30.19
C TRP A 613 10.44 -34.17 -29.01
N ARG A 614 9.21 -34.59 -28.71
CA ARG A 614 8.94 -35.61 -27.68
C ARG A 614 9.58 -36.96 -28.01
N MET A 615 9.57 -37.36 -29.28
CA MET A 615 10.26 -38.58 -29.73
C MET A 615 11.78 -38.42 -29.61
N ALA A 616 12.31 -37.23 -29.86
CA ALA A 616 13.73 -36.94 -29.63
C ALA A 616 14.10 -37.09 -28.15
N VAL A 617 13.25 -36.63 -27.23
CA VAL A 617 13.45 -36.84 -25.78
C VAL A 617 13.49 -38.32 -25.44
N GLU A 618 12.55 -39.13 -25.93
CA GLU A 618 12.52 -40.57 -25.66
C GLU A 618 13.79 -41.27 -26.16
N LYS A 619 14.28 -40.89 -27.35
CA LYS A 619 15.55 -41.40 -27.89
C LYS A 619 16.74 -41.02 -27.03
N ILE A 620 16.88 -39.72 -26.71
CA ILE A 620 17.99 -39.22 -25.89
C ILE A 620 17.97 -39.89 -24.51
N ASP A 621 16.81 -39.96 -23.85
CA ASP A 621 16.67 -40.59 -22.54
C ASP A 621 17.01 -42.09 -22.62
N GLY A 622 16.53 -42.79 -23.65
CA GLY A 622 16.82 -44.20 -23.88
C GLY A 622 18.31 -44.49 -24.11
N TRP A 623 19.03 -43.60 -24.81
CA TRP A 623 20.47 -43.74 -25.08
C TRP A 623 21.35 -43.45 -23.88
N LEU A 624 20.91 -42.55 -22.99
CA LEU A 624 21.69 -42.12 -21.82
C LEU A 624 21.39 -42.92 -20.56
N ARG A 625 20.18 -43.50 -20.43
CA ARG A 625 19.75 -44.29 -19.26
C ARG A 625 20.76 -45.34 -18.76
N PRO A 626 21.50 -46.06 -19.63
CA PRO A 626 22.46 -47.07 -19.17
C PRO A 626 23.69 -46.51 -18.45
N ASP A 627 24.03 -45.23 -18.63
CA ASP A 627 25.25 -44.61 -18.10
C ASP A 627 24.90 -43.37 -17.28
N GLN A 628 24.86 -43.55 -15.95
CA GLN A 628 24.52 -42.49 -15.01
C GLN A 628 25.47 -41.29 -15.12
N ASN A 629 26.74 -41.49 -15.47
CA ASN A 629 27.69 -40.38 -15.60
C ASN A 629 27.36 -39.47 -16.81
N LEU A 630 26.75 -40.00 -17.87
CA LEU A 630 26.31 -39.21 -19.02
C LEU A 630 25.02 -38.47 -18.72
N MET A 631 24.10 -39.10 -18.00
CA MET A 631 22.90 -38.44 -17.48
C MET A 631 23.28 -37.26 -16.59
N ASP A 632 24.20 -37.48 -15.65
CA ASP A 632 24.74 -36.43 -14.78
C ASP A 632 25.39 -35.32 -15.63
N THR A 633 26.07 -35.65 -16.73
CA THR A 633 26.68 -34.66 -17.64
C THR A 633 25.64 -33.69 -18.18
N LEU A 634 24.52 -34.19 -18.71
CA LEU A 634 23.44 -33.32 -19.19
C LEU A 634 22.69 -32.64 -18.04
N GLU A 635 22.58 -33.26 -16.87
CA GLU A 635 21.96 -32.65 -15.68
C GLU A 635 22.70 -31.38 -15.25
N HIS A 636 24.04 -31.39 -15.28
CA HIS A 636 24.87 -30.25 -14.90
C HIS A 636 24.98 -29.15 -15.97
N SER A 637 24.38 -29.32 -17.16
CA SER A 637 24.40 -28.28 -18.19
C SER A 637 23.45 -27.12 -17.85
N THR A 638 23.92 -25.89 -17.98
CA THR A 638 23.07 -24.69 -17.91
C THR A 638 22.11 -24.64 -19.11
N TYR A 639 21.10 -23.74 -19.06
CA TYR A 639 20.18 -23.53 -20.18
C TYR A 639 20.92 -23.18 -21.49
N ALA A 640 21.93 -22.31 -21.40
CA ALA A 640 22.70 -21.86 -22.56
C ALA A 640 23.58 -22.99 -23.14
N GLU A 641 24.24 -23.77 -22.27
CA GLU A 641 25.07 -24.91 -22.69
C GLU A 641 24.23 -26.01 -23.34
N MET A 642 23.05 -26.33 -22.78
CA MET A 642 22.15 -27.32 -23.37
C MET A 642 21.63 -26.84 -24.73
N LYS A 643 21.28 -25.56 -24.85
CA LYS A 643 20.85 -24.97 -26.12
C LYS A 643 21.96 -24.98 -27.16
N ALA A 644 23.19 -24.69 -26.76
CA ALA A 644 24.36 -24.75 -27.63
C ALA A 644 24.65 -26.19 -28.09
N PHE A 645 24.55 -27.16 -27.18
CA PHE A 645 24.70 -28.58 -27.50
C PHE A 645 23.67 -29.06 -28.53
N LEU A 646 22.39 -28.74 -28.31
CA LEU A 646 21.32 -29.10 -29.25
C LEU A 646 21.49 -28.43 -30.62
N ARG A 647 21.99 -27.19 -30.66
CA ARG A 647 22.34 -26.52 -31.93
C ARG A 647 23.52 -27.18 -32.62
N HIS A 648 24.58 -27.53 -31.89
CA HIS A 648 25.73 -28.26 -32.45
C HIS A 648 25.30 -29.57 -33.12
N ILE A 649 24.38 -30.31 -32.49
CA ILE A 649 23.78 -31.52 -33.06
C ILE A 649 23.03 -31.22 -34.37
N LEU A 650 22.20 -30.17 -34.38
CA LEU A 650 21.43 -29.78 -35.56
C LEU A 650 22.33 -29.27 -36.70
N ASP A 651 23.31 -28.43 -36.39
CA ASP A 651 24.23 -27.83 -37.37
C ASP A 651 25.19 -28.87 -37.98
N SER A 652 25.45 -29.97 -37.25
CA SER A 652 26.24 -31.11 -37.73
C SER A 652 25.44 -32.09 -38.59
N SER A 653 24.12 -31.94 -38.66
CA SER A 653 23.20 -32.79 -39.41
C SER A 653 22.68 -32.08 -40.67
N ARG A 654 22.26 -32.87 -41.65
CA ARG A 654 21.56 -32.36 -42.84
C ARG A 654 20.05 -32.18 -42.62
N GLU A 655 19.55 -32.71 -41.51
CA GLU A 655 18.13 -32.72 -41.17
C GLU A 655 17.72 -31.43 -40.43
N GLN A 656 16.53 -30.93 -40.74
CA GLN A 656 15.99 -29.71 -40.09
C GLN A 656 15.30 -29.99 -38.76
N THR A 657 14.99 -31.26 -38.46
CA THR A 657 14.32 -31.68 -37.22
C THR A 657 15.30 -32.33 -36.26
N LEU A 658 15.09 -32.14 -34.95
CA LEU A 658 15.95 -32.79 -33.96
C LEU A 658 15.89 -34.32 -34.05
N VAL A 659 14.72 -34.88 -34.33
CA VAL A 659 14.56 -36.34 -34.49
C VAL A 659 15.39 -36.85 -35.68
N GLY A 660 15.33 -36.16 -36.82
CA GLY A 660 16.13 -36.51 -37.99
C GLY A 660 17.63 -36.41 -37.71
N ALA A 661 18.06 -35.36 -37.02
CA ALA A 661 19.47 -35.19 -36.66
C ALA A 661 19.97 -36.31 -35.73
N LEU A 662 19.15 -36.72 -34.76
CA LEU A 662 19.47 -37.86 -33.89
C LEU A 662 19.52 -39.17 -34.67
N ASP A 663 18.63 -39.38 -35.64
CA ASP A 663 18.61 -40.58 -36.49
C ASP A 663 19.84 -40.67 -37.41
N GLU A 664 20.30 -39.55 -37.96
CA GLU A 664 21.51 -39.47 -38.79
C GLU A 664 22.77 -39.77 -37.97
N ILE A 665 22.87 -39.22 -36.76
CA ILE A 665 24.04 -39.41 -35.89
C ILE A 665 24.09 -40.84 -35.32
N GLY A 666 22.95 -41.37 -34.86
CA GLY A 666 22.84 -42.65 -34.19
C GLY A 666 23.33 -42.66 -32.73
N SER A 667 22.97 -43.70 -31.97
CA SER A 667 23.17 -43.76 -30.51
C SER A 667 24.64 -43.70 -30.07
N THR A 668 25.53 -44.46 -30.72
CA THR A 668 26.95 -44.53 -30.36
C THR A 668 27.66 -43.20 -30.54
N ASN A 669 27.42 -42.52 -31.66
CA ASN A 669 28.02 -41.22 -31.94
C ASN A 669 27.43 -40.13 -31.04
N PHE A 670 26.11 -40.15 -30.79
CA PHE A 670 25.49 -39.22 -29.86
C PHE A 670 26.08 -39.34 -28.44
N VAL A 671 26.30 -40.56 -27.95
CA VAL A 671 26.96 -40.78 -26.66
C VAL A 671 28.39 -40.23 -26.65
N ASN A 672 29.14 -40.39 -27.74
CA ASN A 672 30.47 -39.81 -27.86
C ASN A 672 30.45 -38.27 -27.93
N GLU A 673 29.45 -37.69 -28.61
CA GLU A 673 29.21 -36.23 -28.62
C GLU A 673 28.90 -35.74 -27.21
N VAL A 674 28.04 -36.42 -26.43
CA VAL A 674 27.78 -36.06 -25.02
C VAL A 674 29.05 -36.13 -24.17
N ARG A 675 29.90 -37.15 -24.37
CA ARG A 675 31.19 -37.24 -23.66
C ARG A 675 32.12 -36.10 -24.01
N THR A 676 32.24 -35.78 -25.28
CA THR A 676 33.10 -34.72 -25.80
C THR A 676 32.58 -33.35 -25.35
N TRP A 677 31.29 -33.12 -25.48
CA TRP A 677 30.61 -31.89 -25.05
C TRP A 677 30.65 -31.70 -23.53
N GLY A 678 30.67 -32.80 -22.77
CA GLY A 678 30.86 -32.78 -21.33
C GLY A 678 32.14 -32.07 -20.88
N ASN A 679 33.16 -31.99 -21.74
CA ASN A 679 34.40 -31.22 -21.49
C ASN A 679 34.25 -29.72 -21.79
N TYR A 680 33.06 -29.25 -22.15
CA TYR A 680 32.72 -27.83 -22.33
C TYR A 680 31.64 -27.38 -21.35
N ILE A 681 31.13 -28.28 -20.51
CA ILE A 681 30.17 -27.95 -19.45
C ILE A 681 30.94 -27.39 -18.26
N SER A 682 30.62 -26.15 -17.90
CA SER A 682 31.32 -25.34 -16.89
C SER A 682 31.43 -26.05 -15.53
N LEU A 683 30.41 -26.81 -15.15
CA LEU A 683 30.34 -27.57 -13.89
C LEU A 683 31.08 -28.92 -13.91
N ARG A 684 31.73 -29.29 -15.02
CA ARG A 684 32.46 -30.57 -15.16
C ARG A 684 33.97 -30.38 -15.43
N THR A 685 34.36 -29.27 -16.06
CA THR A 685 35.74 -29.01 -16.52
C THR A 685 36.69 -28.54 -15.42
N GLY A 686 36.17 -28.07 -14.29
CA GLY A 686 36.97 -27.72 -13.11
C GLY A 686 36.51 -28.50 -11.88
N THR A 687 37.32 -29.43 -11.39
CA THR A 687 37.06 -30.18 -10.14
C THR A 687 36.71 -29.25 -8.98
N SER A 688 37.43 -28.12 -8.86
CA SER A 688 37.15 -27.09 -7.85
C SER A 688 35.75 -26.47 -7.99
N ILE A 689 35.28 -26.15 -9.20
CA ILE A 689 33.98 -25.47 -9.40
C ILE A 689 32.82 -26.41 -9.06
N ARG A 690 32.97 -27.69 -9.41
CA ARG A 690 31.99 -28.74 -9.09
C ARG A 690 31.90 -28.97 -7.58
N ASP A 691 33.04 -29.14 -6.93
CA ASP A 691 33.10 -29.35 -5.48
C ASP A 691 32.54 -28.13 -4.72
N ASP A 692 32.82 -26.92 -5.22
CA ASP A 692 32.27 -25.68 -4.69
C ASP A 692 30.75 -25.61 -4.83
N PHE A 693 30.23 -25.97 -6.01
CA PHE A 693 28.79 -26.02 -6.26
C PHE A 693 28.09 -27.05 -5.35
N GLU A 694 28.64 -28.24 -5.17
CA GLU A 694 28.07 -29.27 -4.29
C GLU A 694 28.09 -28.84 -2.82
N ASN A 695 29.16 -28.19 -2.37
CA ASN A 695 29.22 -27.59 -1.04
C ASN A 695 28.20 -26.45 -0.87
N ASP A 696 28.02 -25.63 -1.90
CA ASP A 696 27.02 -24.57 -1.93
C ASP A 696 25.60 -25.13 -1.90
N ARG A 697 25.34 -26.21 -2.64
CA ARG A 697 24.05 -26.90 -2.66
C ARG A 697 23.63 -27.37 -1.28
N LYS A 698 24.55 -27.96 -0.51
CA LYS A 698 24.34 -28.37 0.89
C LYS A 698 24.07 -27.23 1.86
N ALA A 699 24.44 -26.00 1.50
CA ALA A 699 24.20 -24.83 2.34
C ALA A 699 22.80 -24.22 2.14
N SER A 700 22.00 -24.76 1.20
CA SER A 700 20.63 -24.30 1.02
C SER A 700 19.80 -24.61 2.26
N ARG A 701 19.07 -23.60 2.75
CA ARG A 701 18.28 -23.71 3.98
C ARG A 701 17.16 -22.68 4.00
N ILE A 702 16.13 -22.99 4.77
CA ILE A 702 15.05 -22.08 5.16
C ILE A 702 15.25 -21.85 6.66
N GLN A 703 15.28 -20.59 7.09
CA GLN A 703 15.60 -20.20 8.47
C GLN A 703 14.38 -20.10 9.37
#